data_AF-K9Q2C5-F1
#
_entry.id   AF-K9Q2C5-F1
#
_cell.length_a   1.000
_cell.length_b   1.000
_cell.length_c   1.000
_cell.angle_alpha   90.00
_cell.angle_beta   90.00
_cell.angle_gamma   90.00
#
_symmetry.space_group_name_H-M   'P 1'
#
loop_
_entity.id
_entity.type
_entity.pdbx_description
1 polymer ?
#
loop_
_entity_poly.entity_id
_entity_poly.type
_entity_poly.pdbx_seq_one_letter_code
_entity_poly.pdbx_strand_id
1 'polypeptide(L)'
;MFQQGFKYKLSLAFQDLKIGLWPSLMLTLLIICGRWFGALQSLEFSVLDAFIHWGQPEETDSRITIIAIDEPTIQGAGQYPLSDRQLLELLQKIQAQKPHSIALDLFRDLPIPPDTKAFQEFIATQKNLFAIDKVLPITVDPPPGFPAKRLGFTDAFIDNDGMLRRTILGTQTEDGFRFSLVMLLAQDYLAQYDISLDNGDRDETAMQLGEVEIPRFYGRTGGYVQSTRAGAIETLIHFRRGQKPFNTYSAQMLLDGEIPADALTGQIILIGVASPSISDYFNAPPISSFNPDNELIYGVELQAHVLSQLLSGILDQRPLLRSPTEGIEYVWIFSFGLLGFLFAALEKSPVRTVLWTSITGLIFCAFCYGAFLLGWWLPLVPSLLLLGLNGYGLTAFHEHARNQKLRIHMQEQAIALLEVNNEILESKVTQRTAELKQAKEFAEASSLAKSNFLAHISHELRTPLNSILGFSQLLQKEEDLQSQNQDRVQMIYRSGSHLLTLINNILDLAKVESDKQDLNLQPFHLREIFATLDAIFRLRIEQKGIRFICQFADDCPASWIGDRPKLEQILINLLGNALKFTESGSIVLNIEPDRGMLKFSVADSGSGIHPDEIKKLFVAFEQTASGKSLGKGTGLGLAISYQLVQLMGGELQVTSEVGKGTTFFFSIPLEPVQDLEETSPKADEIPVSVVEAIADPNVVMRDVLTAEKAQQYFQQMDSAWQTQMQQAIASLNGKQIRFLIEQLPDEHQAFKEVLKELAQNYAFDTLEAICSS
;
A
#
# COMPACT_ATOMS: atom_id res chain seq x y z
N MET A 1 22.78 23.85 -31.91
CA MET A 1 22.36 22.86 -30.89
C MET A 1 22.99 23.09 -29.51
N PHE A 2 24.31 23.26 -29.36
CA PHE A 2 24.97 23.41 -28.03
C PHE A 2 24.50 24.66 -27.23
N GLN A 3 24.36 25.83 -27.88
CA GLN A 3 23.86 27.06 -27.22
C GLN A 3 22.38 27.01 -26.83
N GLN A 4 21.53 26.32 -27.62
CA GLN A 4 20.12 26.13 -27.30
C GLN A 4 19.93 25.15 -26.14
N GLY A 5 20.72 24.06 -26.08
CA GLY A 5 20.71 23.13 -24.94
C GLY A 5 21.22 23.76 -23.64
N PHE A 6 22.19 24.68 -23.72
CA PHE A 6 22.68 25.43 -22.55
C PHE A 6 21.64 26.44 -22.03
N LYS A 7 21.02 27.23 -22.92
CA LYS A 7 19.94 28.17 -22.54
C LYS A 7 18.73 27.44 -21.95
N TYR A 8 18.36 26.28 -22.49
CA TYR A 8 17.26 25.47 -21.97
C TYR A 8 17.59 24.92 -20.56
N LYS A 9 18.78 24.34 -20.37
CA LYS A 9 19.26 23.90 -19.04
C LYS A 9 19.33 25.04 -18.02
N LEU A 10 19.76 26.22 -18.44
CA LEU A 10 19.82 27.40 -17.58
C LEU A 10 18.41 27.89 -17.19
N SER A 11 17.46 27.89 -18.14
CA SER A 11 16.07 28.29 -17.86
C SER A 11 15.35 27.34 -16.89
N LEU A 12 15.61 26.03 -17.00
CA LEU A 12 15.11 25.01 -16.07
C LEU A 12 15.73 25.19 -14.68
N ALA A 13 17.04 25.40 -14.59
CA ALA A 13 17.71 25.70 -13.34
C ALA A 13 17.17 26.98 -12.67
N PHE A 14 16.82 28.01 -13.45
CA PHE A 14 16.20 29.24 -12.94
C PHE A 14 14.76 29.03 -12.44
N GLN A 15 13.98 28.16 -13.07
CA GLN A 15 12.63 27.82 -12.58
C GLN A 15 12.68 27.02 -11.29
N ASP A 16 13.60 26.06 -11.19
CA ASP A 16 13.81 25.28 -9.96
C ASP A 16 14.34 26.18 -8.81
N LEU A 17 15.21 27.16 -9.13
CA LEU A 17 15.70 28.16 -8.16
C LEU A 17 14.56 28.96 -7.52
N LYS A 18 13.54 29.34 -8.30
CA LYS A 18 12.40 30.14 -7.82
C LYS A 18 11.51 29.39 -6.84
N ILE A 19 11.37 28.08 -7.00
CA ILE A 19 10.49 27.23 -6.18
C ILE A 19 11.04 27.12 -4.74
N GLY A 20 12.35 27.04 -4.58
CA GLY A 20 12.97 26.91 -3.26
C GLY A 20 13.39 28.20 -2.57
N LEU A 21 13.45 29.32 -3.31
CA LEU A 21 13.94 30.60 -2.77
C LEU A 21 13.06 31.14 -1.63
N TRP A 22 11.73 31.13 -1.81
CA TRP A 22 10.80 31.66 -0.81
C TRP A 22 10.81 30.87 0.51
N PRO A 23 10.70 29.52 0.49
CA PRO A 23 10.86 28.72 1.71
C PRO A 23 12.18 28.99 2.43
N SER A 24 13.28 29.08 1.67
CA SER A 24 14.60 29.35 2.24
C SER A 24 14.71 30.74 2.89
N LEU A 25 14.17 31.77 2.26
CA LEU A 25 14.14 33.12 2.82
C LEU A 25 13.25 33.20 4.07
N MET A 26 12.08 32.54 4.07
CA MET A 26 11.20 32.50 5.25
C MET A 26 11.88 31.78 6.43
N LEU A 27 12.55 30.67 6.17
CA LEU A 27 13.31 29.94 7.17
C LEU A 27 14.48 30.76 7.71
N THR A 28 15.18 31.47 6.83
CA THR A 28 16.26 32.39 7.19
C THR A 28 15.76 33.50 8.10
N LEU A 29 14.63 34.12 7.75
CA LEU A 29 13.99 35.14 8.58
C LEU A 29 13.57 34.57 9.94
N LEU A 30 13.00 33.36 9.98
CA LEU A 30 12.56 32.72 11.22
C LEU A 30 13.72 32.46 12.18
N ILE A 31 14.86 31.96 11.70
CA ILE A 31 16.04 31.75 12.53
C ILE A 31 16.64 33.08 13.00
N ILE A 32 16.71 34.09 12.13
CA ILE A 32 17.17 35.44 12.51
C ILE A 32 16.24 36.04 13.58
N CYS A 33 14.93 35.90 13.45
CA CYS A 33 13.98 36.31 14.48
C CYS A 33 14.19 35.53 15.77
N GLY A 34 14.37 34.20 15.70
CA GLY A 34 14.67 33.37 16.86
C GLY A 34 15.95 33.82 17.59
N ARG A 35 17.02 34.11 16.85
CA ARG A 35 18.26 34.69 17.37
C ARG A 35 18.01 36.07 18.01
N TRP A 36 17.22 36.94 17.38
CA TRP A 36 16.87 38.27 17.88
C TRP A 36 16.07 38.26 19.19
N PHE A 37 15.27 37.21 19.44
CA PHE A 37 14.47 37.04 20.67
C PHE A 37 15.13 36.13 21.73
N GLY A 38 16.32 35.59 21.45
CA GLY A 38 17.07 34.77 22.41
C GLY A 38 16.69 33.30 22.44
N ALA A 39 15.88 32.83 21.49
CA ALA A 39 15.48 31.42 21.40
C ALA A 39 16.68 30.46 21.19
N LEU A 40 17.81 30.98 20.69
CA LEU A 40 19.04 30.22 20.43
C LEU A 40 20.17 30.53 21.43
N GLN A 41 19.92 31.40 22.41
CA GLN A 41 20.96 31.91 23.33
C GLN A 41 21.57 30.82 24.20
N SER A 42 20.75 29.93 24.77
CA SER A 42 21.23 28.84 25.63
C SER A 42 22.15 27.86 24.88
N LEU A 43 21.83 27.57 23.62
CA LEU A 43 22.65 26.72 22.77
C LEU A 43 23.99 27.39 22.43
N GLU A 44 24.00 28.70 22.16
CA GLU A 44 25.25 29.44 21.94
C GLU A 44 26.13 29.50 23.21
N PHE A 45 25.53 29.65 24.39
CA PHE A 45 26.28 29.57 25.65
C PHE A 45 26.89 28.19 25.87
N SER A 46 26.14 27.13 25.57
CA SER A 46 26.67 25.77 25.64
C SER A 46 27.88 25.56 24.71
N VAL A 47 27.87 26.18 23.51
CA VAL A 47 29.01 26.16 22.60
C VAL A 47 30.19 26.95 23.16
N LEU A 48 29.95 28.15 23.71
CA LEU A 48 30.97 28.95 24.36
C LEU A 48 31.65 28.19 25.51
N ASP A 49 30.86 27.56 26.37
CA ASP A 49 31.36 26.78 27.51
C ASP A 49 32.17 25.57 27.06
N ALA A 50 31.71 24.85 26.02
CA ALA A 50 32.47 23.76 25.42
C ALA A 50 33.81 24.24 24.83
N PHE A 51 33.83 25.41 24.19
CA PHE A 51 35.05 26.00 23.65
C PHE A 51 36.03 26.45 24.76
N ILE A 52 35.51 26.99 25.86
CA ILE A 52 36.30 27.28 27.08
C ILE A 52 36.84 25.99 27.70
N HIS A 53 36.13 24.88 27.60
CA HIS A 53 36.58 23.60 28.13
C HIS A 53 37.68 22.94 27.28
N TRP A 54 37.59 22.99 25.94
CA TRP A 54 38.46 22.20 25.05
C TRP A 54 39.87 22.75 24.78
N GLY A 55 40.13 24.00 25.12
CA GLY A 55 41.43 24.63 24.84
C GLY A 55 42.56 24.10 25.72
N GLN A 56 43.77 24.37 25.27
CA GLN A 56 44.99 23.85 25.89
C GLN A 56 45.20 24.45 27.29
N PRO A 57 45.78 23.68 28.23
CA PRO A 57 46.20 24.21 29.51
C PRO A 57 47.29 25.27 29.31
N GLU A 58 47.19 26.36 30.07
CA GLU A 58 48.13 27.47 30.09
C GLU A 58 49.06 27.35 31.30
N GLU A 59 50.23 28.01 31.23
CA GLU A 59 51.12 28.10 32.38
C GLU A 59 50.51 28.95 33.50
N THR A 60 50.94 28.72 34.75
CA THR A 60 50.53 29.51 35.91
C THR A 60 50.96 30.97 35.75
N ASP A 61 50.06 31.92 36.01
CA ASP A 61 50.41 33.34 35.98
C ASP A 61 51.21 33.72 37.22
N SER A 62 52.53 33.82 37.08
CA SER A 62 53.44 34.13 38.19
C SER A 62 53.33 35.55 38.73
N ARG A 63 52.59 36.45 38.07
CA ARG A 63 52.39 37.84 38.52
C ARG A 63 51.34 37.94 39.61
N ILE A 64 50.47 36.94 39.77
CA ILE A 64 49.31 36.97 40.66
C ILE A 64 49.39 35.80 41.63
N THR A 65 49.29 36.10 42.93
CA THR A 65 49.20 35.09 43.98
C THR A 65 47.96 35.32 44.83
N ILE A 66 47.24 34.24 45.10
CA ILE A 66 46.06 34.25 45.97
C ILE A 66 46.46 33.81 47.37
N ILE A 67 46.11 34.61 48.37
CA ILE A 67 46.16 34.24 49.79
C ILE A 67 44.74 33.92 50.23
N ALA A 68 44.47 32.63 50.32
CA ALA A 68 43.15 32.07 50.62
C ALA A 68 42.86 32.15 52.13
N ILE A 69 41.76 32.83 52.49
CA ILE A 69 41.10 32.64 53.79
C ILE A 69 40.25 31.38 53.66
N ASP A 70 40.89 30.26 53.93
CA ASP A 70 40.33 28.92 53.87
C ASP A 70 39.81 28.46 55.25
N GLU A 71 39.25 27.26 55.28
CA GLU A 71 38.69 26.67 56.51
C GLU A 71 39.72 26.57 57.66
N PRO A 72 40.98 26.13 57.44
CA PRO A 72 42.03 26.20 58.46
C PRO A 72 42.26 27.61 59.02
N THR A 73 42.27 28.64 58.16
CA THR A 73 42.44 30.03 58.60
C THR A 73 41.28 30.48 59.48
N ILE A 74 40.04 30.18 59.09
CA ILE A 74 38.83 30.58 59.84
C ILE A 74 38.80 29.88 61.21
N GLN A 75 39.13 28.59 61.24
CA GLN A 75 39.19 27.81 62.48
C GLN A 75 40.33 28.27 63.39
N GLY A 76 41.52 28.51 62.84
CA GLY A 76 42.67 29.04 63.57
C GLY A 76 42.43 30.44 64.14
N ALA A 77 41.68 31.26 63.41
CA ALA A 77 41.28 32.59 63.86
C ALA A 77 40.14 32.57 64.90
N GLY A 78 39.35 31.50 64.96
CA GLY A 78 38.20 31.32 65.85
C GLY A 78 36.95 32.10 65.45
N GLN A 79 37.00 32.90 64.39
CA GLN A 79 35.89 33.69 63.87
C GLN A 79 36.09 34.10 62.41
N TYR A 80 34.98 34.39 61.72
CA TYR A 80 34.96 35.12 60.46
C TYR A 80 33.89 36.22 60.52
N PRO A 81 34.14 37.45 60.02
CA PRO A 81 35.40 37.92 59.42
C PRO A 81 36.56 37.99 60.43
N LEU A 82 37.81 37.97 59.92
CA LEU A 82 39.02 38.08 60.75
C LEU A 82 39.04 39.40 61.55
N SER A 83 39.58 39.38 62.76
CA SER A 83 39.77 40.61 63.56
C SER A 83 40.78 41.57 62.92
N ASP A 84 40.70 42.85 63.26
CA ASP A 84 41.63 43.90 62.80
C ASP A 84 43.08 43.52 63.14
N ARG A 85 43.32 42.96 64.32
CA ARG A 85 44.63 42.45 64.74
C ARG A 85 45.16 41.33 63.83
N GLN A 86 44.33 40.33 63.55
CA GLN A 86 44.73 39.18 62.72
C GLN A 86 45.02 39.60 61.28
N LEU A 87 44.16 40.47 60.73
CA LEU A 87 44.37 40.97 59.37
C LEU A 87 45.59 41.90 59.30
N LEU A 88 45.83 42.72 60.33
CA LEU A 88 47.04 43.52 60.43
C LEU A 88 48.30 42.65 60.44
N GLU A 89 48.31 41.56 61.23
CA GLU A 89 49.44 40.62 61.27
C GLU A 89 49.68 39.96 59.91
N LEU A 90 48.61 39.50 59.25
CA LEU A 90 48.68 38.93 57.90
C LEU A 90 49.27 39.94 56.89
N LEU A 91 48.74 41.16 56.86
CA LEU A 91 49.20 42.21 55.94
C LEU A 91 50.65 42.62 56.22
N GLN A 92 51.09 42.68 57.48
CA GLN A 92 52.48 42.97 57.83
C GLN A 92 53.43 41.90 57.30
N LYS A 93 53.06 40.62 57.41
CA LYS A 93 53.86 39.51 56.87
C LYS A 93 53.93 39.55 55.34
N ILE A 94 52.82 39.84 54.67
CA ILE A 94 52.78 40.02 53.22
C ILE A 94 53.68 41.19 52.82
N GLN A 95 53.50 42.36 53.44
CA GLN A 95 54.25 43.58 53.11
C GLN A 95 55.76 43.44 53.37
N ALA A 96 56.17 42.61 54.33
CA ALA A 96 57.58 42.30 54.59
C ALA A 96 58.29 41.64 53.38
N GLN A 97 57.55 40.91 52.54
CA GLN A 97 58.06 40.30 51.30
C GLN A 97 58.04 41.26 50.09
N LYS A 98 57.63 42.53 50.28
CA LYS A 98 57.61 43.57 49.23
C LYS A 98 56.84 43.15 47.96
N PRO A 99 55.52 42.87 48.08
CA PRO A 99 54.68 42.66 46.90
C PRO A 99 54.55 43.96 46.10
N HIS A 100 54.13 43.83 44.84
CA HIS A 100 53.79 44.99 44.01
C HIS A 100 52.54 45.69 44.57
N SER A 101 51.41 44.95 44.64
CA SER A 101 50.16 45.42 45.23
C SER A 101 49.50 44.34 46.07
N ILE A 102 48.68 44.75 47.03
CA ILE A 102 47.87 43.87 47.88
C ILE A 102 46.42 44.31 47.72
N ALA A 103 45.53 43.38 47.41
CA ALA A 103 44.09 43.62 47.31
C ALA A 103 43.35 42.81 48.36
N LEU A 104 42.51 43.48 49.12
CA LEU A 104 41.62 42.87 50.11
C LEU A 104 40.23 42.68 49.49
N ASP A 105 39.97 41.49 48.94
CA ASP A 105 38.68 41.06 48.39
C ASP A 105 37.82 40.47 49.51
N LEU A 106 37.48 41.31 50.50
CA LEU A 106 36.67 40.94 51.67
C LEU A 106 35.60 42.01 51.95
N PHE A 107 34.34 41.58 52.06
CA PHE A 107 33.25 42.46 52.48
C PHE A 107 33.33 42.72 53.98
N ARG A 108 33.71 43.95 54.34
CA ARG A 108 33.93 44.34 55.73
C ARG A 108 33.65 45.82 55.94
N ASP A 109 32.38 46.16 56.07
CA ASP A 109 31.89 47.52 56.31
C ASP A 109 32.17 48.04 57.73
N LEU A 110 32.31 47.13 58.71
CA LEU A 110 32.49 47.49 60.13
C LEU A 110 33.87 47.05 60.69
N PRO A 111 34.47 47.86 61.61
CA PRO A 111 35.67 47.44 62.32
C PRO A 111 35.41 46.25 63.25
N ILE A 112 36.41 45.36 63.39
CA ILE A 112 36.29 44.16 64.25
C ILE A 112 37.47 44.17 65.23
N PRO A 113 37.27 44.56 66.50
CA PRO A 113 38.35 44.67 67.48
C PRO A 113 38.99 43.30 67.77
N PRO A 114 40.20 43.26 68.37
CA PRO A 114 41.03 44.39 68.85
C PRO A 114 41.93 45.01 67.75
N ASP A 115 42.62 46.10 68.09
CA ASP A 115 43.65 46.79 67.28
C ASP A 115 43.16 47.57 66.03
N THR A 116 41.88 47.94 65.99
CA THR A 116 41.27 48.75 64.92
C THR A 116 42.06 50.02 64.56
N LYS A 117 42.57 50.77 65.57
CA LYS A 117 43.33 52.00 65.30
C LYS A 117 44.64 51.71 64.58
N ALA A 118 45.39 50.70 65.04
CA ALA A 118 46.65 50.31 64.42
C ALA A 118 46.43 49.80 62.99
N PHE A 119 45.33 49.09 62.76
CA PHE A 119 44.93 48.64 61.42
C PHE A 119 44.61 49.82 60.48
N GLN A 120 43.83 50.81 60.94
CA GLN A 120 43.52 52.01 60.15
C GLN A 120 44.77 52.86 59.85
N GLU A 121 45.67 53.03 60.82
CA GLU A 121 46.95 53.71 60.62
C GLU A 121 47.83 52.98 59.60
N PHE A 122 47.86 51.64 59.66
CA PHE A 122 48.55 50.83 58.67
C PHE A 122 47.97 51.02 57.26
N ILE A 123 46.64 50.94 57.09
CA ILE A 123 45.98 51.18 55.79
C ILE A 123 46.31 52.57 55.24
N ALA A 124 46.29 53.60 56.08
CA ALA A 124 46.56 54.97 55.68
C ALA A 124 48.01 55.17 55.18
N THR A 125 48.96 54.39 55.71
CA THR A 125 50.39 54.48 55.35
C THR A 125 50.78 53.64 54.14
N GLN A 126 50.13 52.49 53.90
CA GLN A 126 50.44 51.63 52.76
C GLN A 126 49.80 52.18 51.47
N LYS A 127 50.61 52.47 50.45
CA LYS A 127 50.12 52.97 49.14
C LYS A 127 49.66 51.88 48.19
N ASN A 128 50.23 50.69 48.32
CA ASN A 128 49.99 49.53 47.47
C ASN A 128 48.85 48.62 47.96
N LEU A 129 48.04 49.08 48.92
CA LEU A 129 46.95 48.32 49.51
C LEU A 129 45.59 48.82 48.98
N PHE A 130 44.82 47.92 48.38
CA PHE A 130 43.51 48.14 47.78
C PHE A 130 42.43 47.33 48.51
N ALA A 131 41.18 47.78 48.45
CA ALA A 131 40.05 47.06 49.02
C ALA A 131 38.81 47.17 48.14
N ILE A 132 37.82 46.34 48.46
CA ILE A 132 36.55 46.27 47.72
C ILE A 132 35.41 47.03 48.39
N ASP A 133 34.42 47.35 47.56
CA ASP A 133 33.05 47.66 47.94
C ASP A 133 32.07 47.01 46.93
N LYS A 134 30.76 47.12 47.20
CA LYS A 134 29.72 46.84 46.20
C LYS A 134 28.99 48.12 45.85
N VAL A 135 28.77 48.33 44.55
CA VAL A 135 28.11 49.54 44.06
C VAL A 135 26.84 49.25 43.25
N LEU A 136 26.49 47.98 42.98
CA LEU A 136 25.30 47.60 42.19
C LEU A 136 24.56 46.37 42.76
N PRO A 137 23.23 46.30 42.60
CA PRO A 137 22.23 47.14 43.27
C PRO A 137 22.24 47.04 44.81
N ILE A 138 22.95 46.10 45.43
CA ILE A 138 23.12 46.00 46.89
C ILE A 138 24.47 46.59 47.25
N THR A 139 24.47 47.75 47.88
CA THR A 139 25.70 48.44 48.28
C THR A 139 26.25 47.85 49.58
N VAL A 140 27.55 47.66 49.62
CA VAL A 140 28.29 47.27 50.82
C VAL A 140 29.43 48.24 50.97
N ASP A 141 29.49 48.93 52.12
CA ASP A 141 30.52 49.91 52.39
C ASP A 141 31.90 49.24 52.49
N PRO A 142 32.96 49.94 52.07
CA PRO A 142 34.32 49.43 52.13
C PRO A 142 34.85 49.37 53.58
N PRO A 143 35.97 48.67 53.81
CA PRO A 143 36.69 48.73 55.07
C PRO A 143 37.01 50.17 55.50
N PRO A 144 36.71 50.56 56.76
CA PRO A 144 36.93 51.92 57.22
C PRO A 144 38.40 52.34 57.11
N GLY A 145 38.66 53.54 56.57
CA GLY A 145 39.99 54.14 56.48
C GLY A 145 40.66 54.05 55.10
N PHE A 146 40.05 53.38 54.12
CA PHE A 146 40.55 53.35 52.74
C PHE A 146 40.24 54.64 51.97
N PRO A 147 41.23 55.23 51.26
CA PRO A 147 40.99 56.34 50.32
C PRO A 147 40.22 55.89 49.08
N ALA A 148 39.34 56.74 48.55
CA ALA A 148 38.51 56.45 47.37
C ALA A 148 39.28 55.94 46.13
N LYS A 149 40.51 56.41 45.89
CA LYS A 149 41.34 55.95 44.75
C LYS A 149 41.83 54.49 44.87
N ARG A 150 41.74 53.89 46.06
CA ARG A 150 42.17 52.53 46.37
C ARG A 150 40.98 51.59 46.62
N LEU A 151 39.78 52.05 46.26
CA LEU A 151 38.52 51.32 46.40
C LEU A 151 37.97 50.98 45.02
N GLY A 152 37.96 49.70 44.71
CA GLY A 152 37.39 49.18 43.47
C GLY A 152 36.22 48.25 43.76
N PHE A 153 35.16 48.35 42.98
CA PHE A 153 33.99 47.51 43.20
C PHE A 153 34.22 46.07 42.71
N THR A 154 33.45 45.10 43.23
CA THR A 154 33.58 43.66 42.88
C THR A 154 32.27 43.03 42.37
N ASP A 155 31.29 43.87 42.00
CA ASP A 155 30.00 43.43 41.48
C ASP A 155 30.12 42.49 40.26
N ALA A 156 29.38 41.37 40.29
CA ALA A 156 29.34 40.38 39.23
C ALA A 156 27.92 40.24 38.64
N PHE A 157 27.81 40.07 37.33
CA PHE A 157 26.55 39.79 36.65
C PHE A 157 26.45 38.31 36.28
N ILE A 158 25.53 37.62 36.95
CA ILE A 158 25.21 36.22 36.67
C ILE A 158 24.26 36.16 35.47
N ASP A 159 24.55 35.28 34.51
CA ASP A 159 23.68 35.05 33.36
C ASP A 159 22.37 34.35 33.78
N ASN A 160 21.37 34.37 32.89
CA ASN A 160 20.04 33.81 33.17
C ASN A 160 20.06 32.30 33.47
N ASP A 161 21.12 31.58 33.09
CA ASP A 161 21.33 30.17 33.38
C ASP A 161 22.14 29.94 34.67
N GLY A 162 22.43 30.99 35.44
CA GLY A 162 23.12 30.91 36.72
C GLY A 162 24.65 30.87 36.61
N MET A 163 25.20 30.97 35.39
CA MET A 163 26.64 30.92 35.13
C MET A 163 27.25 32.31 34.98
N LEU A 164 28.55 32.43 35.27
CA LEU A 164 29.30 33.67 35.15
C LEU A 164 30.27 33.60 33.97
N ARG A 165 29.99 34.38 32.91
CA ARG A 165 30.82 34.43 31.68
C ARG A 165 31.34 35.80 31.32
N ARG A 166 30.89 36.84 32.03
CA ARG A 166 31.29 38.23 31.83
C ARG A 166 31.51 38.94 33.15
N THR A 167 32.27 40.03 33.07
CA THR A 167 32.63 40.85 34.23
C THR A 167 32.52 42.34 33.88
N ILE A 168 32.39 43.17 34.91
CA ILE A 168 32.29 44.63 34.79
C ILE A 168 33.65 45.23 35.14
N LEU A 169 34.19 46.07 34.26
CA LEU A 169 35.46 46.77 34.46
C LEU A 169 35.28 48.19 34.98
N GLY A 170 34.14 48.81 34.66
CA GLY A 170 33.77 50.12 35.16
C GLY A 170 32.29 50.38 35.00
N THR A 171 31.75 51.27 35.83
CA THR A 171 30.32 51.62 35.81
C THR A 171 30.10 53.04 36.30
N GLN A 172 29.03 53.66 35.84
CA GLN A 172 28.59 54.94 36.36
C GLN A 172 27.78 54.73 37.65
N THR A 173 28.20 55.38 38.74
CA THR A 173 27.45 55.47 40.00
C THR A 173 26.97 56.91 40.23
N GLU A 174 26.21 57.15 41.32
CA GLU A 174 25.77 58.50 41.72
C GLU A 174 26.98 59.42 42.03
N ASP A 175 28.06 58.85 42.56
CA ASP A 175 29.30 59.56 42.93
C ASP A 175 30.30 59.74 41.77
N GLY A 176 29.96 59.25 40.58
CA GLY A 176 30.80 59.35 39.38
C GLY A 176 31.13 57.99 38.75
N PHE A 177 32.05 58.01 37.79
CA PHE A 177 32.51 56.78 37.16
C PHE A 177 33.45 56.04 38.11
N ARG A 178 33.21 54.75 38.32
CA ARG A 178 34.01 53.90 39.19
C ARG A 178 34.60 52.73 38.41
N PHE A 179 35.79 52.32 38.81
CA PHE A 179 36.49 51.14 38.30
C PHE A 179 36.31 49.96 39.23
N SER A 180 36.30 48.75 38.66
CA SER A 180 36.35 47.53 39.46
C SER A 180 37.73 47.35 40.08
N LEU A 181 37.83 46.52 41.12
CA LEU A 181 39.09 46.23 41.81
C LEU A 181 40.18 45.80 40.82
N VAL A 182 39.85 44.86 39.95
CA VAL A 182 40.76 44.34 38.91
C VAL A 182 41.25 45.40 37.95
N MET A 183 40.41 46.38 37.60
CA MET A 183 40.82 47.48 36.73
C MET A 183 41.77 48.45 37.44
N LEU A 184 41.63 48.67 38.74
CA LEU A 184 42.58 49.46 39.55
C LEU A 184 43.92 48.75 39.68
N LEU A 185 43.92 47.45 39.97
CA LEU A 185 45.13 46.64 40.10
C LEU A 185 45.88 46.53 38.75
N ALA A 186 45.14 46.38 37.65
CA ALA A 186 45.73 46.38 36.32
C ALA A 186 46.43 47.72 36.02
N GLN A 187 45.80 48.86 36.31
CA GLN A 187 46.42 50.18 36.14
C GLN A 187 47.68 50.35 37.00
N ASP A 188 47.61 49.97 38.27
CA ASP A 188 48.74 50.06 39.20
C ASP A 188 49.92 49.18 38.77
N TYR A 189 49.66 47.97 38.27
CA TYR A 189 50.69 47.08 37.75
C TYR A 189 51.26 47.54 36.42
N LEU A 190 50.43 48.01 35.49
CA LEU A 190 50.85 48.42 34.15
C LEU A 190 51.58 49.77 34.15
N ALA A 191 51.36 50.62 35.16
CA ALA A 191 52.08 51.88 35.31
C ALA A 191 53.61 51.70 35.38
N GLN A 192 54.11 50.54 35.86
CA GLN A 192 55.56 50.27 35.87
C GLN A 192 56.15 50.06 34.46
N TYR A 193 55.30 49.80 33.47
CA TYR A 193 55.64 49.65 32.05
C TYR A 193 55.32 50.90 31.24
N ASP A 194 55.00 52.03 31.88
CA ASP A 194 54.57 53.28 31.24
C ASP A 194 53.29 53.11 30.38
N ILE A 195 52.41 52.19 30.79
CA ILE A 195 51.14 51.92 30.14
C ILE A 195 50.01 52.57 30.97
N SER A 196 49.38 53.60 30.42
CA SER A 196 48.21 54.28 30.99
C SER A 196 46.90 53.75 30.43
N LEU A 197 45.82 53.98 31.19
CA LEU A 197 44.45 53.86 30.70
C LEU A 197 44.08 55.12 29.93
N ASP A 198 43.66 54.93 28.69
CA ASP A 198 43.14 55.98 27.80
C ASP A 198 41.79 55.54 27.23
N ASN A 199 41.11 56.49 26.57
CA ASN A 199 39.91 56.20 25.79
C ASN A 199 40.31 55.60 24.44
N GLY A 200 39.45 54.73 23.89
CA GLY A 200 39.72 54.06 22.62
C GLY A 200 39.87 55.02 21.43
N ASP A 201 40.87 54.75 20.59
CA ASP A 201 41.15 55.54 19.36
C ASP A 201 39.97 55.60 18.38
N ARG A 202 39.11 54.57 18.36
CA ARG A 202 37.96 54.44 17.44
C ARG A 202 36.62 54.74 18.10
N ASP A 203 36.55 54.67 19.42
CA ASP A 203 35.37 54.86 20.25
C ASP A 203 35.83 55.52 21.55
N GLU A 204 35.51 56.79 21.73
CA GLU A 204 35.88 57.58 22.92
C GLU A 204 35.35 56.98 24.24
N THR A 205 34.44 56.00 24.18
CA THR A 205 33.88 55.31 25.35
C THR A 205 34.46 53.92 25.60
N ALA A 206 35.35 53.43 24.73
CA ALA A 206 36.08 52.18 24.95
C ALA A 206 37.28 52.39 25.87
N MET A 207 37.67 51.34 26.62
CA MET A 207 38.88 51.36 27.44
C MET A 207 40.06 50.84 26.63
N GLN A 208 41.13 51.63 26.55
CA GLN A 208 42.37 51.27 25.89
C GLN A 208 43.52 51.31 26.90
N LEU A 209 44.32 50.25 26.96
CA LEU A 209 45.53 50.17 27.77
C LEU A 209 46.72 49.98 26.83
N GLY A 210 47.49 51.06 26.65
CA GLY A 210 48.56 51.11 25.65
C GLY A 210 48.00 50.94 24.23
N GLU A 211 48.46 49.92 23.50
CA GLU A 211 47.99 49.63 22.14
C GLU A 211 46.77 48.69 22.10
N VAL A 212 46.32 48.18 23.25
CA VAL A 212 45.26 47.17 23.33
C VAL A 212 43.94 47.80 23.76
N GLU A 213 42.96 47.80 22.86
CA GLU A 213 41.58 48.16 23.16
C GLU A 213 40.85 46.93 23.73
N ILE A 214 40.26 47.07 24.92
CA ILE A 214 39.51 45.98 25.57
C ILE A 214 38.21 45.73 24.78
N PRO A 215 37.92 44.49 24.35
CA PRO A 215 36.71 44.19 23.61
C PRO A 215 35.45 44.60 24.37
N ARG A 216 34.64 45.44 23.72
CA ARG A 216 33.40 45.93 24.31
C ARG A 216 32.32 44.85 24.27
N PHE A 217 31.69 44.63 25.42
CA PHE A 217 30.46 43.86 25.51
C PHE A 217 29.25 44.79 25.37
N TYR A 218 28.41 44.49 24.39
CA TYR A 218 27.12 45.12 24.17
C TYR A 218 26.01 44.13 24.56
N GLY A 219 24.79 44.62 24.78
CA GLY A 219 23.66 43.78 25.20
C GLY A 219 23.29 42.65 24.22
N ARG A 220 23.88 42.65 23.02
CA ARG A 220 23.68 41.65 21.96
C ARG A 220 24.98 40.99 21.46
N THR A 221 26.08 41.14 22.19
CA THR A 221 27.36 40.52 21.83
C THR A 221 27.24 39.00 21.79
N GLY A 222 27.70 38.34 20.72
CA GLY A 222 27.67 36.89 20.61
C GLY A 222 26.27 36.32 20.84
N GLY A 223 26.10 35.27 21.63
CA GLY A 223 24.78 34.67 21.90
C GLY A 223 23.77 35.54 22.67
N TYR A 224 24.19 36.67 23.26
CA TYR A 224 23.34 37.49 24.13
C TYR A 224 22.27 38.27 23.35
N VAL A 225 21.14 38.55 24.00
CA VAL A 225 20.00 39.27 23.38
C VAL A 225 19.57 40.52 24.15
N GLN A 226 19.74 40.52 25.47
CA GLN A 226 19.59 41.67 26.35
C GLN A 226 20.48 41.45 27.58
N SER A 227 21.32 42.42 27.96
CA SER A 227 21.76 42.68 29.34
C SER A 227 23.03 43.55 29.36
N THR A 228 22.85 44.86 29.24
CA THR A 228 23.88 45.78 29.72
C THR A 228 23.16 46.86 30.49
N ARG A 229 23.60 47.13 31.73
CA ARG A 229 23.17 48.34 32.42
C ARG A 229 23.76 49.52 31.65
N ALA A 230 22.94 50.50 31.30
CA ALA A 230 23.41 51.67 30.57
C ALA A 230 24.60 52.31 31.32
N GLY A 231 25.75 52.42 30.65
CA GLY A 231 26.98 53.01 31.21
C GLY A 231 27.95 52.04 31.90
N ALA A 232 27.64 50.75 32.01
CA ALA A 232 28.61 49.73 32.44
C ALA A 232 29.52 49.32 31.28
N ILE A 233 30.80 49.18 31.56
CA ILE A 233 31.81 48.65 30.64
C ILE A 233 32.07 47.20 31.05
N GLU A 234 31.62 46.29 30.21
CA GLU A 234 31.65 44.84 30.44
C GLU A 234 32.59 44.17 29.43
N THR A 235 33.16 43.03 29.82
CA THR A 235 33.94 42.15 28.93
C THR A 235 33.62 40.68 29.22
N LEU A 236 33.77 39.82 28.22
CA LEU A 236 33.76 38.36 28.42
C LEU A 236 34.98 37.94 29.24
N ILE A 237 34.81 36.92 30.08
CA ILE A 237 35.88 36.35 30.88
C ILE A 237 36.58 35.25 30.07
N HIS A 238 37.86 35.44 29.78
CA HIS A 238 38.69 34.38 29.21
C HIS A 238 39.46 33.67 30.34
N PHE A 239 38.81 32.68 30.97
CA PHE A 239 39.40 31.91 32.07
C PHE A 239 40.75 31.30 31.66
N ARG A 240 41.74 31.41 32.55
CA ARG A 240 43.07 30.81 32.38
C ARG A 240 42.98 29.33 32.72
N ARG A 241 43.41 28.47 31.80
CA ARG A 241 43.26 27.01 31.93
C ARG A 241 44.51 26.40 32.55
N GLY A 242 44.38 25.31 33.29
CA GLY A 242 45.51 24.56 33.85
C GLY A 242 45.26 24.13 35.29
N GLN A 243 45.86 23.02 35.73
CA GLN A 243 45.61 22.43 37.06
C GLN A 243 45.82 23.42 38.22
N LYS A 244 46.70 24.41 38.05
CA LYS A 244 46.95 25.51 38.99
C LYS A 244 47.12 26.81 38.20
N PRO A 245 46.03 27.55 37.90
CA PRO A 245 46.12 28.76 37.08
C PRO A 245 46.88 29.89 37.81
N PHE A 246 46.83 29.88 39.15
CA PHE A 246 47.51 30.84 40.02
C PHE A 246 48.25 30.11 41.16
N ASN A 247 49.29 30.76 41.68
CA ASN A 247 49.86 30.35 42.96
C ASN A 247 48.86 30.69 44.06
N THR A 248 48.61 29.73 44.96
CA THR A 248 47.64 29.92 46.03
C THR A 248 48.18 29.32 47.31
N TYR A 249 48.13 30.13 48.37
CA TYR A 249 48.56 29.74 49.69
C TYR A 249 47.48 30.02 50.72
N SER A 250 47.37 29.17 51.73
CA SER A 250 46.53 29.43 52.89
C SER A 250 47.06 30.63 53.66
N ALA A 251 46.17 31.53 54.09
CA ALA A 251 46.52 32.62 54.99
C ALA A 251 47.08 32.09 56.32
N GLN A 252 46.59 30.95 56.81
CA GLN A 252 47.11 30.28 58.00
C GLN A 252 48.58 29.87 57.83
N MET A 253 48.94 29.27 56.70
CA MET A 253 50.35 28.90 56.41
C MET A 253 51.27 30.13 56.39
N LEU A 254 50.78 31.29 55.92
CA LEU A 254 51.55 32.53 55.99
C LEU A 254 51.72 33.03 57.43
N LEU A 255 50.66 32.94 58.24
CA LEU A 255 50.68 33.26 59.67
C LEU A 255 51.58 32.30 60.47
N ASP A 256 51.75 31.07 60.03
CA ASP A 256 52.66 30.10 60.66
C ASP A 256 54.11 30.22 60.14
N GLY A 257 54.34 30.98 59.07
CA GLY A 257 55.66 31.20 58.47
C GLY A 257 56.14 30.04 57.59
N GLU A 258 55.20 29.24 57.05
CA GLU A 258 55.48 28.06 56.23
C GLU A 258 55.65 28.36 54.73
N ILE A 259 55.42 29.61 54.32
CA ILE A 259 55.56 30.05 52.93
C ILE A 259 56.98 30.60 52.69
N PRO A 260 57.62 30.31 51.54
CA PRO A 260 58.95 30.84 51.21
C PRO A 260 59.02 32.37 51.34
N ALA A 261 60.16 32.88 51.80
CA ALA A 261 60.35 34.29 52.12
C ALA A 261 60.35 35.22 50.89
N ASP A 262 60.52 34.66 49.70
CA ASP A 262 60.52 35.36 48.41
C ASP A 262 59.25 35.08 47.57
N ALA A 263 58.34 34.22 48.06
CA ALA A 263 57.20 33.73 47.29
C ALA A 263 56.25 34.85 46.79
N LEU A 264 56.17 35.97 47.50
CA LEU A 264 55.24 37.08 47.22
C LEU A 264 55.93 38.31 46.59
N THR A 265 57.24 38.24 46.35
CA THR A 265 58.05 39.40 45.95
C THR A 265 57.65 39.93 44.58
N GLY A 266 57.31 41.22 44.48
CA GLY A 266 56.97 41.88 43.20
C GLY A 266 55.69 41.39 42.53
N GLN A 267 54.88 40.57 43.22
CA GLN A 267 53.62 40.03 42.71
C GLN A 267 52.42 40.85 43.18
N ILE A 268 51.30 40.72 42.48
CA ILE A 268 50.00 41.20 42.94
C ILE A 268 49.39 40.14 43.84
N ILE A 269 49.07 40.51 45.07
CA ILE A 269 48.54 39.61 46.08
C ILE A 269 47.05 39.86 46.26
N LEU A 270 46.23 38.84 45.96
CA LEU A 270 44.78 38.88 46.19
C LEU A 270 44.47 38.10 47.47
N ILE A 271 43.91 38.77 48.46
CA ILE A 271 43.48 38.16 49.72
C ILE A 271 41.97 38.07 49.70
N GLY A 272 41.42 36.87 49.81
CA GLY A 272 39.98 36.66 49.75
C GLY A 272 39.55 35.31 50.28
N VAL A 273 38.23 35.12 50.37
CA VAL A 273 37.65 33.89 50.90
C VAL A 273 37.75 32.77 49.88
N ALA A 274 38.23 31.60 50.33
CA ALA A 274 38.21 30.36 49.55
C ALA A 274 37.78 29.19 50.45
N SER A 275 36.63 29.35 51.12
CA SER A 275 36.04 28.32 51.99
C SER A 275 34.58 28.04 51.59
N PRO A 276 34.15 26.75 51.55
CA PRO A 276 32.74 26.39 51.37
C PRO A 276 31.81 26.92 52.46
N SER A 277 32.33 27.21 53.65
CA SER A 277 31.56 27.67 54.81
C SER A 277 31.06 29.12 54.67
N ILE A 278 31.59 29.87 53.71
CA ILE A 278 31.24 31.26 53.44
C ILE A 278 30.77 31.37 51.99
N SER A 279 29.60 31.96 51.79
CA SER A 279 28.97 32.09 50.47
C SER A 279 29.62 33.21 49.64
N ASP A 280 30.82 32.95 49.10
CA ASP A 280 31.52 33.80 48.14
C ASP A 280 32.06 33.00 46.94
N TYR A 281 31.13 32.40 46.20
CA TYR A 281 31.43 31.57 45.04
C TYR A 281 30.33 31.67 43.98
N PHE A 282 30.68 31.36 42.73
CA PHE A 282 29.82 31.45 41.55
C PHE A 282 29.92 30.18 40.70
N ASN A 283 28.89 29.87 39.92
CA ASN A 283 29.00 28.87 38.86
C ASN A 283 29.78 29.49 37.68
N ALA A 284 30.73 28.75 37.14
CA ALA A 284 31.51 29.15 35.97
C ALA A 284 31.51 28.02 34.92
N PRO A 285 31.86 28.31 33.67
CA PRO A 285 32.12 27.27 32.67
C PRO A 285 33.11 26.22 33.21
N PRO A 286 33.04 24.95 32.78
CA PRO A 286 33.84 23.87 33.34
C PRO A 286 35.34 24.09 33.10
N ILE A 287 35.97 24.67 34.12
CA ILE A 287 37.40 24.97 34.24
C ILE A 287 37.98 24.20 35.44
N SER A 288 39.29 23.98 35.43
CA SER A 288 40.00 23.51 36.61
C SER A 288 40.01 24.63 37.67
N SER A 289 39.14 24.54 38.67
CA SER A 289 39.13 25.43 39.84
C SER A 289 39.87 24.80 41.02
N PHE A 290 40.16 25.61 42.05
CA PHE A 290 40.72 25.12 43.32
C PHE A 290 39.80 24.14 44.06
N ASN A 291 38.53 24.05 43.67
CA ASN A 291 37.56 23.10 44.21
C ASN A 291 37.20 22.04 43.14
N PRO A 292 37.93 20.91 43.09
CA PRO A 292 37.76 19.91 42.04
C PRO A 292 36.40 19.20 42.04
N ASP A 293 35.60 19.36 43.10
CA ASP A 293 34.39 18.57 43.31
C ASP A 293 33.09 19.24 42.81
N ASN A 294 33.05 20.57 42.55
CA ASN A 294 31.78 21.30 42.45
C ASN A 294 31.60 22.32 41.30
N GLU A 295 32.52 22.45 40.34
CA GLU A 295 32.40 23.44 39.23
C GLU A 295 32.22 24.91 39.67
N LEU A 296 32.47 25.20 40.95
CA LEU A 296 32.35 26.53 41.54
C LEU A 296 33.70 27.25 41.50
N ILE A 297 33.64 28.57 41.30
CA ILE A 297 34.79 29.48 41.39
C ILE A 297 34.59 30.45 42.55
N TYR A 298 35.61 30.63 43.39
CA TYR A 298 35.54 31.61 44.49
C TYR A 298 35.65 33.04 43.94
N GLY A 299 35.08 34.03 44.64
CA GLY A 299 35.14 35.44 44.25
C GLY A 299 36.58 35.93 44.00
N VAL A 300 37.51 35.58 44.89
CA VAL A 300 38.93 35.94 44.76
C VAL A 300 39.62 35.28 43.56
N GLU A 301 39.23 34.05 43.22
CA GLU A 301 39.75 33.32 42.06
C GLU A 301 39.24 33.92 40.75
N LEU A 302 37.96 34.34 40.72
CA LEU A 302 37.39 35.09 39.62
C LEU A 302 38.17 36.40 39.38
N GLN A 303 38.46 37.17 40.43
CA GLN A 303 39.26 38.40 40.31
C GLN A 303 40.66 38.10 39.74
N ALA A 304 41.29 37.00 40.15
CA ALA A 304 42.57 36.57 39.60
C ALA A 304 42.50 36.27 38.09
N HIS A 305 41.46 35.57 37.62
CA HIS A 305 41.25 35.32 36.19
C HIS A 305 41.03 36.61 35.40
N VAL A 306 40.21 37.53 35.91
CA VAL A 306 39.93 38.81 35.26
C VAL A 306 41.17 39.71 35.22
N LEU A 307 41.98 39.71 36.27
CA LEU A 307 43.26 40.43 36.29
C LEU A 307 44.26 39.81 35.30
N SER A 308 44.40 38.49 35.32
CA SER A 308 45.30 37.76 34.44
C SER A 308 44.96 37.96 32.97
N GLN A 309 43.68 37.96 32.59
CA GLN A 309 43.31 38.24 31.19
C GLN A 309 43.71 39.64 30.75
N LEU A 310 43.59 40.66 31.60
CA LEU A 310 43.97 42.03 31.26
C LEU A 310 45.49 42.13 31.11
N LEU A 311 46.24 41.68 32.13
CA LEU A 311 47.70 41.74 32.10
C LEU A 311 48.28 40.90 30.96
N SER A 312 47.79 39.67 30.77
CA SER A 312 48.27 38.79 29.70
C SER A 312 47.87 39.30 28.32
N GLY A 313 46.70 39.93 28.19
CA GLY A 313 46.26 40.50 26.92
C GLY A 313 47.16 41.66 26.47
N ILE A 314 47.66 42.44 27.43
CA ILE A 314 48.46 43.64 27.17
C ILE A 314 49.95 43.29 27.06
N LEU A 315 50.49 42.50 28.00
CA LEU A 315 51.92 42.22 28.09
C LEU A 315 52.33 40.98 27.26
N ASP A 316 51.46 39.97 27.19
CA ASP A 316 51.79 38.67 26.59
C ASP A 316 51.05 38.42 25.26
N GLN A 317 50.26 39.39 24.78
CA GLN A 317 49.40 39.29 23.59
C GLN A 317 48.39 38.12 23.65
N ARG A 318 47.94 37.75 24.85
CA ARG A 318 46.90 36.73 25.04
C ARG A 318 45.57 37.22 24.43
N PRO A 319 44.94 36.46 23.51
CA PRO A 319 43.72 36.92 22.87
C PRO A 319 42.58 37.21 23.86
N LEU A 320 42.02 38.41 23.79
CA LEU A 320 40.80 38.80 24.51
C LEU A 320 39.58 38.36 23.70
N LEU A 321 38.57 37.80 24.39
CA LEU A 321 37.36 37.32 23.72
C LEU A 321 36.52 38.47 23.19
N ARG A 322 36.19 38.40 21.90
CA ARG A 322 35.38 39.35 21.16
C ARG A 322 34.39 38.62 20.27
N SER A 323 33.32 39.31 19.88
CA SER A 323 32.32 38.81 18.94
C SER A 323 32.13 39.81 17.81
N PRO A 324 31.69 39.38 16.61
CA PRO A 324 31.32 40.29 15.54
C PRO A 324 30.29 41.33 16.01
N THR A 325 30.36 42.53 15.47
CA THR A 325 29.31 43.54 15.66
C THR A 325 27.97 43.02 15.12
N GLU A 326 26.86 43.48 15.70
CA GLU A 326 25.51 43.02 15.38
C GLU A 326 25.22 42.94 13.86
N GLY A 327 25.57 43.98 13.09
CA GLY A 327 25.33 43.98 11.63
C GLY A 327 26.12 42.90 10.88
N ILE A 328 27.39 42.70 11.24
CA ILE A 328 28.25 41.68 10.62
C ILE A 328 27.76 40.28 11.00
N GLU A 329 27.30 40.09 12.24
CA GLU A 329 26.75 38.83 12.72
C GLU A 329 25.54 38.39 11.88
N TYR A 330 24.59 39.27 11.61
CA TYR A 330 23.42 38.90 10.80
C TYR A 330 23.75 38.66 9.32
N VAL A 331 24.70 39.41 8.75
CA VAL A 331 25.21 39.13 7.39
C VAL A 331 25.88 37.76 7.34
N TRP A 332 26.64 37.41 8.38
CA TRP A 332 27.27 36.10 8.54
C TRP A 332 26.23 34.98 8.60
N ILE A 333 25.26 35.08 9.50
CA ILE A 333 24.17 34.10 9.64
C ILE A 333 23.40 33.93 8.32
N PHE A 334 23.06 35.04 7.66
CA PHE A 334 22.38 35.02 6.36
C PHE A 334 23.20 34.31 5.28
N SER A 335 24.54 34.50 5.26
CA SER A 335 25.42 33.88 4.28
C SER A 335 25.39 32.34 4.35
N PHE A 336 25.24 31.76 5.54
CA PHE A 336 25.09 30.31 5.72
C PHE A 336 23.72 29.81 5.26
N GLY A 337 22.67 30.62 5.43
CA GLY A 337 21.36 30.36 4.83
C GLY A 337 21.43 30.33 3.31
N LEU A 338 22.11 31.32 2.70
CA LEU A 338 22.34 31.37 1.25
C LEU A 338 23.19 30.18 0.78
N LEU A 339 24.22 29.79 1.53
CA LEU A 339 25.09 28.66 1.19
C LEU A 339 24.31 27.34 1.17
N GLY A 340 23.50 27.07 2.19
CA GLY A 340 22.63 25.89 2.23
C GLY A 340 21.62 25.87 1.08
N PHE A 341 21.05 27.02 0.74
CA PHE A 341 20.19 27.18 -0.45
C PHE A 341 20.94 26.85 -1.74
N LEU A 342 22.16 27.39 -1.93
CA LEU A 342 22.95 27.15 -3.13
C LEU A 342 23.31 25.66 -3.29
N PHE A 343 23.62 24.94 -2.20
CA PHE A 343 23.82 23.50 -2.27
C PHE A 343 22.55 22.77 -2.76
N ALA A 344 21.39 23.07 -2.19
CA ALA A 344 20.12 22.46 -2.59
C ALA A 344 19.63 22.89 -3.98
N ALA A 345 20.01 24.07 -4.46
CA ALA A 345 19.60 24.61 -5.75
C ALA A 345 20.51 24.17 -6.91
N LEU A 346 21.81 24.01 -6.66
CA LEU A 346 22.79 23.69 -7.70
C LEU A 346 23.08 22.19 -7.80
N GLU A 347 23.08 21.46 -6.69
CA GLU A 347 23.36 20.02 -6.68
C GLU A 347 22.09 19.21 -6.94
N LYS A 348 22.15 18.33 -7.94
CA LYS A 348 20.98 17.55 -8.40
C LYS A 348 20.80 16.25 -7.64
N SER A 349 21.85 15.79 -6.95
CA SER A 349 21.83 14.55 -6.19
C SER A 349 21.54 14.87 -4.72
N PRO A 350 20.42 14.37 -4.18
CA PRO A 350 20.07 14.59 -2.77
C PRO A 350 21.16 14.12 -1.81
N VAL A 351 21.77 12.98 -2.12
CA VAL A 351 22.86 12.39 -1.32
C VAL A 351 24.08 13.29 -1.31
N ARG A 352 24.45 13.88 -2.46
CA ARG A 352 25.58 14.82 -2.53
C ARG A 352 25.27 16.11 -1.79
N THR A 353 24.05 16.63 -1.88
CA THR A 353 23.67 17.82 -1.11
C THR A 353 23.79 17.58 0.38
N VAL A 354 23.29 16.43 0.86
CA VAL A 354 23.43 16.03 2.26
C VAL A 354 24.90 15.96 2.65
N LEU A 355 25.72 15.27 1.85
CA LEU A 355 27.15 15.12 2.08
C LEU A 355 27.88 16.47 2.15
N TRP A 356 27.69 17.35 1.17
CA TRP A 356 28.35 18.67 1.14
C TRP A 356 27.90 19.55 2.29
N THR A 357 26.62 19.53 2.64
CA THR A 357 26.08 20.27 3.79
C THR A 357 26.71 19.77 5.10
N SER A 358 26.81 18.45 5.30
CA SER A 358 27.42 17.85 6.49
C SER A 358 28.93 18.16 6.59
N ILE A 359 29.68 18.00 5.49
CA ILE A 359 31.12 18.31 5.45
C ILE A 359 31.35 19.80 5.75
N THR A 360 30.57 20.68 5.15
CA THR A 360 30.68 22.13 5.38
C THR A 360 30.37 22.47 6.83
N GLY A 361 29.35 21.85 7.43
CA GLY A 361 29.02 22.02 8.85
C GLY A 361 30.18 21.60 9.77
N LEU A 362 30.81 20.46 9.51
CA LEU A 362 31.96 19.98 10.30
C LEU A 362 33.19 20.90 10.18
N ILE A 363 33.53 21.30 8.95
CA ILE A 363 34.62 22.26 8.70
C ILE A 363 34.32 23.59 9.40
N PHE A 364 33.07 24.03 9.38
CA PHE A 364 32.65 25.26 10.02
C PHE A 364 32.75 25.19 11.55
N CYS A 365 32.38 24.08 12.18
CA CYS A 365 32.62 23.88 13.61
C CYS A 365 34.11 24.01 13.97
N ALA A 366 34.98 23.36 13.18
CA ALA A 366 36.43 23.44 13.37
C ALA A 366 36.96 24.87 13.15
N PHE A 367 36.43 25.58 12.15
CA PHE A 367 36.76 26.99 11.89
C PHE A 367 36.36 27.90 13.04
N CYS A 368 35.13 27.77 13.56
CA CYS A 368 34.68 28.56 14.71
C CYS A 368 35.51 28.29 15.96
N TYR A 369 35.89 27.04 16.22
CA TYR A 369 36.80 26.71 17.32
C TYR A 369 38.19 27.32 17.12
N GLY A 370 38.76 27.23 15.92
CA GLY A 370 40.03 27.88 15.59
C GLY A 370 39.98 29.40 15.73
N ALA A 371 38.88 30.03 15.30
CA ALA A 371 38.65 31.46 15.50
C ALA A 371 38.55 31.83 16.98
N PHE A 372 37.90 30.99 17.78
CA PHE A 372 37.79 31.17 19.23
C PHE A 372 39.16 31.15 19.93
N LEU A 373 40.07 30.27 19.52
CA LEU A 373 41.46 30.28 20.03
C LEU A 373 42.20 31.59 19.70
N LEU A 374 41.79 32.31 18.66
CA LEU A 374 42.28 33.64 18.28
C LEU A 374 41.47 34.78 18.92
N GLY A 375 40.61 34.46 19.89
CA GLY A 375 39.76 35.42 20.61
C GLY A 375 38.41 35.71 19.95
N TRP A 376 38.02 35.04 18.86
CA TRP A 376 36.75 35.32 18.17
C TRP A 376 35.65 34.30 18.50
N TRP A 377 34.62 34.74 19.22
CA TRP A 377 33.39 33.98 19.40
C TRP A 377 32.41 34.29 18.26
N LEU A 378 32.35 33.39 17.27
CA LEU A 378 31.49 33.47 16.10
C LEU A 378 30.16 32.71 16.33
N PRO A 379 29.03 33.20 15.79
CA PRO A 379 27.72 32.56 15.93
C PRO A 379 27.69 31.21 15.18
N LEU A 380 27.75 30.11 15.92
CA LEU A 380 27.81 28.76 15.37
C LEU A 380 26.40 28.18 15.15
N VAL A 381 25.54 28.28 16.16
CA VAL A 381 24.23 27.63 16.22
C VAL A 381 23.27 28.13 15.13
N PRO A 382 22.97 29.44 15.00
CA PRO A 382 22.05 29.90 13.95
C PRO A 382 22.60 29.63 12.55
N SER A 383 23.92 29.71 12.38
CA SER A 383 24.60 29.45 11.11
C SER A 383 24.49 27.97 10.69
N LEU A 384 24.73 27.03 11.61
CA LEU A 384 24.57 25.59 11.37
C LEU A 384 23.11 25.20 11.14
N LEU A 385 22.18 25.77 11.91
CA LEU A 385 20.75 25.54 11.72
C LEU A 385 20.32 25.97 10.32
N LEU A 386 20.77 27.14 9.85
CA LEU A 386 20.43 27.60 8.51
C LEU A 386 21.08 26.77 7.41
N LEU A 387 22.35 26.43 7.55
CA LEU A 387 23.04 25.56 6.61
C LEU A 387 22.30 24.21 6.48
N GLY A 388 21.95 23.60 7.61
CA GLY A 388 21.27 22.31 7.65
C GLY A 388 19.82 22.36 7.17
N LEU A 389 19.01 23.30 7.68
CA LEU A 389 17.60 23.38 7.34
C LEU A 389 17.39 23.79 5.88
N ASN A 390 18.19 24.73 5.34
CA ASN A 390 18.15 25.04 3.91
C ASN A 390 18.77 23.93 3.07
N GLY A 391 19.91 23.35 3.46
CA GLY A 391 20.56 22.29 2.71
C GLY A 391 19.72 21.02 2.63
N TYR A 392 19.34 20.45 3.78
CA TYR A 392 18.56 19.21 3.86
C TYR A 392 17.08 19.42 3.54
N GLY A 393 16.46 20.44 4.15
CA GLY A 393 15.03 20.67 4.04
C GLY A 393 14.59 21.03 2.62
N LEU A 394 15.36 21.87 1.93
CA LEU A 394 15.04 22.24 0.56
C LEU A 394 15.31 21.10 -0.43
N THR A 395 16.34 20.28 -0.18
CA THR A 395 16.59 19.05 -0.95
C THR A 395 15.42 18.08 -0.84
N ALA A 396 14.92 17.86 0.37
CA ALA A 396 13.74 17.02 0.60
C ALA A 396 12.49 17.58 -0.09
N PHE A 397 12.30 18.90 -0.03
CA PHE A 397 11.21 19.58 -0.72
C PHE A 397 11.29 19.43 -2.25
N HIS A 398 12.47 19.61 -2.84
CA HIS A 398 12.71 19.44 -4.27
C HIS A 398 12.45 17.99 -4.72
N GLU A 399 12.93 17.00 -3.97
CA GLU A 399 12.66 15.58 -4.25
C GLU A 399 11.16 15.27 -4.16
N HIS A 400 10.47 15.79 -3.15
CA HIS A 400 9.03 15.61 -3.02
C HIS A 400 8.27 16.21 -4.21
N ALA A 401 8.60 17.45 -4.58
CA ALA A 401 7.99 18.13 -5.72
C ALA A 401 8.27 17.40 -7.05
N ARG A 402 9.50 16.88 -7.23
CA ARG A 402 9.87 16.08 -8.41
C ARG A 402 9.08 14.78 -8.48
N ASN A 403 8.95 14.07 -7.36
CA ASN A 403 8.19 12.83 -7.29
C ASN A 403 6.69 13.06 -7.55
N GLN A 404 6.12 14.17 -7.09
CA GLN A 404 4.74 14.54 -7.44
C GLN A 404 4.58 14.80 -8.94
N LYS A 405 5.47 15.60 -9.56
CA LYS A 405 5.43 15.84 -11.01
C LYS A 405 5.52 14.55 -11.83
N LEU A 406 6.41 13.63 -11.43
CA LEU A 406 6.55 12.32 -12.06
C LEU A 406 5.27 11.47 -11.93
N ARG A 407 4.62 11.47 -10.76
CA ARG A 407 3.34 10.77 -10.56
C ARG A 407 2.24 11.31 -11.47
N ILE A 408 2.14 12.64 -11.60
CA ILE A 408 1.15 13.28 -12.47
C ILE A 408 1.39 12.89 -13.94
N HIS A 409 2.62 12.99 -14.44
CA HIS A 409 2.93 12.56 -15.81
C HIS A 409 2.67 11.06 -16.05
N MET A 410 2.96 10.18 -15.09
CA MET A 410 2.63 8.76 -15.22
C MET A 410 1.11 8.52 -15.25
N GLN A 411 0.34 9.28 -14.47
CA GLN A 411 -1.12 9.21 -14.52
C GLN A 411 -1.68 9.69 -15.87
N GLU A 412 -1.17 10.80 -16.40
CA GLU A 412 -1.55 11.31 -17.72
C GLU A 412 -1.27 10.29 -18.83
N GLN A 413 -0.08 9.65 -18.80
CA GLN A 413 0.26 8.60 -19.76
C GLN A 413 -0.63 7.35 -19.62
N ALA A 414 -0.96 6.96 -18.38
CA ALA A 414 -1.86 5.84 -18.13
C ALA A 414 -3.28 6.11 -18.66
N ILE A 415 -3.79 7.34 -18.47
CA ILE A 415 -5.09 7.76 -19.00
C ILE A 415 -5.09 7.73 -20.53
N ALA A 416 -4.08 8.33 -21.17
CA ALA A 416 -3.97 8.33 -22.63
C ALA A 416 -3.87 6.92 -23.23
N LEU A 417 -3.16 6.00 -22.55
CA LEU A 417 -3.08 4.60 -22.98
C LEU A 417 -4.43 3.89 -22.86
N LEU A 418 -5.20 4.16 -21.79
CA LEU A 418 -6.54 3.61 -21.61
C LEU A 418 -7.50 4.12 -22.69
N GLU A 419 -7.44 5.40 -23.05
CA GLU A 419 -8.25 5.98 -24.13
C GLU A 419 -7.97 5.28 -25.47
N VAL A 420 -6.71 5.16 -25.87
CA VAL A 420 -6.32 4.46 -27.10
C VAL A 420 -6.74 2.99 -27.07
N ASN A 421 -6.58 2.30 -25.94
CA ASN A 421 -7.01 0.91 -25.80
C ASN A 421 -8.53 0.77 -25.92
N ASN A 422 -9.30 1.69 -25.33
CA ASN A 422 -10.75 1.70 -25.44
C ASN A 422 -11.20 1.94 -26.89
N GLU A 423 -10.60 2.88 -27.62
CA GLU A 423 -10.90 3.11 -29.05
C GLU A 423 -10.62 1.86 -29.90
N ILE A 424 -9.47 1.20 -29.68
CA ILE A 424 -9.13 -0.06 -30.37
C ILE A 424 -10.14 -1.14 -30.03
N LEU A 425 -10.58 -1.22 -28.78
CA LEU A 425 -11.54 -2.22 -28.32
C LEU A 425 -12.92 -1.97 -28.96
N GLU A 426 -13.40 -0.73 -28.98
CA GLU A 426 -14.65 -0.35 -29.64
C GLU A 426 -14.63 -0.64 -31.13
N SER A 427 -13.52 -0.36 -31.82
CA SER A 427 -13.35 -0.71 -33.23
C SER A 427 -13.38 -2.22 -33.46
N LYS A 428 -12.71 -3.00 -32.61
CA LYS A 428 -12.72 -4.48 -32.70
C LYS A 428 -14.11 -5.05 -32.44
N VAL A 429 -14.81 -4.54 -31.41
CA VAL A 429 -16.19 -4.95 -31.11
C VAL A 429 -17.08 -4.67 -32.31
N THR A 430 -17.04 -3.44 -32.86
CA THR A 430 -17.84 -3.06 -34.02
C THR A 430 -17.56 -3.95 -35.24
N GLN A 431 -16.28 -4.21 -35.54
CA GLN A 431 -15.89 -5.11 -36.64
C GLN A 431 -16.43 -6.52 -36.43
N ARG A 432 -16.24 -7.11 -35.23
CA ARG A 432 -16.72 -8.46 -34.91
C ARG A 432 -18.23 -8.56 -34.96
N THR A 433 -18.95 -7.55 -34.47
CA THR A 433 -20.41 -7.51 -34.56
C THR A 433 -20.89 -7.46 -36.01
N ALA A 434 -20.21 -6.72 -36.89
CA ALA A 434 -20.53 -6.68 -38.32
C ALA A 434 -20.25 -8.02 -39.02
N GLU A 435 -19.09 -8.64 -38.75
CA GLU A 435 -18.73 -9.97 -39.27
C GLU A 435 -19.77 -11.04 -38.86
N LEU A 436 -20.16 -11.05 -37.59
CA LEU A 436 -21.17 -11.97 -37.07
C LEU A 436 -22.54 -11.74 -37.70
N LYS A 437 -22.96 -10.48 -37.88
CA LYS A 437 -24.23 -10.16 -38.53
C LYS A 437 -24.26 -10.65 -39.97
N GLN A 438 -23.20 -10.42 -40.73
CA GLN A 438 -23.10 -10.87 -42.12
C GLN A 438 -23.10 -12.40 -42.24
N ALA A 439 -22.36 -13.09 -41.36
CA ALA A 439 -22.34 -14.55 -41.33
C ALA A 439 -23.74 -15.13 -41.02
N LYS A 440 -24.48 -14.51 -40.09
CA LYS A 440 -25.85 -14.88 -39.75
C LYS A 440 -26.80 -14.71 -40.94
N GLU A 441 -26.81 -13.54 -41.58
CA GLU A 441 -27.68 -13.25 -42.73
C GLU A 441 -27.42 -14.21 -43.90
N PHE A 442 -26.15 -14.55 -44.16
CA PHE A 442 -25.79 -15.52 -45.19
C PHE A 442 -26.31 -16.93 -44.88
N ALA A 443 -26.19 -17.38 -43.63
CA ALA A 443 -26.70 -18.67 -43.19
C ALA A 443 -28.23 -18.75 -43.32
N GLU A 444 -28.95 -17.70 -42.91
CA GLU A 444 -30.41 -17.61 -43.01
C GLU A 444 -30.88 -17.61 -44.47
N ALA A 445 -30.23 -16.82 -45.35
CA ALA A 445 -30.55 -16.79 -46.77
C ALA A 445 -30.33 -18.15 -47.46
N SER A 446 -29.23 -18.83 -47.14
CA SER A 446 -28.93 -20.17 -47.67
C SER A 446 -29.96 -21.20 -47.22
N SER A 447 -30.41 -21.13 -45.96
CA SER A 447 -31.44 -22.01 -45.43
C SER A 447 -32.78 -21.82 -46.16
N LEU A 448 -33.22 -20.56 -46.31
CA LEU A 448 -34.47 -20.24 -46.99
C LEU A 448 -34.48 -20.67 -48.46
N ALA A 449 -33.36 -20.45 -49.18
CA ALA A 449 -33.22 -20.86 -50.58
C ALA A 449 -33.33 -22.38 -50.75
N LYS A 450 -32.70 -23.16 -49.85
CA LYS A 450 -32.78 -24.63 -49.82
C LYS A 450 -34.24 -25.08 -49.67
N SER A 451 -34.98 -24.52 -48.72
CA SER A 451 -36.39 -24.90 -48.48
C SER A 451 -37.29 -24.56 -49.68
N ASN A 452 -37.15 -23.35 -50.26
CA ASN A 452 -37.97 -22.92 -51.40
C ASN A 452 -37.72 -23.77 -52.65
N PHE A 453 -36.45 -24.13 -52.92
CA PHE A 453 -36.09 -24.98 -54.05
C PHE A 453 -36.76 -26.37 -53.95
N LEU A 454 -36.68 -27.00 -52.78
CA LEU A 454 -37.28 -28.32 -52.55
C LEU A 454 -38.81 -28.30 -52.68
N ALA A 455 -39.45 -27.24 -52.16
CA ALA A 455 -40.89 -27.06 -52.30
C ALA A 455 -41.33 -26.94 -53.76
N HIS A 456 -40.62 -26.13 -54.55
CA HIS A 456 -40.93 -25.90 -55.96
C HIS A 456 -40.74 -27.17 -56.81
N ILE A 457 -39.61 -27.86 -56.67
CA ILE A 457 -39.31 -29.08 -57.44
C ILE A 457 -40.34 -30.18 -57.17
N SER A 458 -40.80 -30.33 -55.93
CA SER A 458 -41.81 -31.34 -55.60
C SER A 458 -43.14 -31.12 -56.34
N HIS A 459 -43.59 -29.87 -56.46
CA HIS A 459 -44.81 -29.53 -57.20
C HIS A 459 -44.69 -29.84 -58.70
N GLU A 460 -43.55 -29.49 -59.29
CA GLU A 460 -43.23 -29.74 -60.70
C GLU A 460 -43.11 -31.23 -61.02
N LEU A 461 -42.63 -32.06 -60.09
CA LEU A 461 -42.56 -33.51 -60.28
C LEU A 461 -43.89 -34.23 -60.03
N ARG A 462 -44.71 -33.75 -59.09
CA ARG A 462 -46.01 -34.35 -58.75
C ARG A 462 -46.98 -34.35 -59.93
N THR A 463 -47.04 -33.23 -60.65
CA THR A 463 -48.02 -33.00 -61.72
C THR A 463 -47.90 -34.01 -62.88
N PRO A 464 -46.74 -34.19 -63.55
CA PRO A 464 -46.59 -35.16 -64.63
C PRO A 464 -46.71 -36.60 -64.12
N LEU A 465 -46.28 -36.87 -62.90
CA LEU A 465 -46.34 -38.21 -62.32
C LEU A 465 -47.77 -38.67 -62.04
N ASN A 466 -48.61 -37.77 -61.52
CA ASN A 466 -50.05 -38.03 -61.34
C ASN A 466 -50.75 -38.30 -62.68
N SER A 467 -50.35 -37.61 -63.76
CA SER A 467 -50.86 -37.90 -65.11
C SER A 467 -50.45 -39.29 -65.60
N ILE A 468 -49.17 -39.68 -65.45
CA ILE A 468 -48.67 -41.01 -65.81
C ILE A 468 -49.43 -42.11 -65.05
N LEU A 469 -49.72 -41.88 -63.77
CA LEU A 469 -50.52 -42.80 -62.96
C LEU A 469 -51.98 -42.90 -63.39
N GLY A 470 -52.62 -41.77 -63.68
CA GLY A 470 -54.00 -41.74 -64.16
C GLY A 470 -54.18 -42.51 -65.47
N PHE A 471 -53.31 -42.29 -66.46
CA PHE A 471 -53.35 -43.04 -67.73
C PHE A 471 -53.04 -44.52 -67.55
N SER A 472 -52.10 -44.87 -66.66
CA SER A 472 -51.80 -46.28 -66.35
C SER A 472 -52.96 -46.99 -65.65
N GLN A 473 -53.75 -46.28 -64.84
CA GLN A 473 -54.97 -46.81 -64.22
C GLN A 473 -56.10 -47.03 -65.24
N LEU A 474 -56.27 -46.10 -66.18
CA LEU A 474 -57.26 -46.24 -67.24
C LEU A 474 -56.94 -47.44 -68.14
N LEU A 475 -55.68 -47.59 -68.54
CA LEU A 475 -55.22 -48.74 -69.32
C LEU A 475 -55.42 -50.06 -68.56
N GLN A 476 -55.24 -50.12 -67.24
CA GLN A 476 -55.52 -51.35 -66.47
C GLN A 476 -56.98 -51.81 -66.52
N LYS A 477 -57.93 -50.94 -66.90
CA LYS A 477 -59.37 -51.26 -66.94
C LYS A 477 -59.88 -51.69 -68.32
N GLU A 478 -59.04 -51.72 -69.36
CA GLU A 478 -59.46 -52.19 -70.69
C GLU A 478 -59.48 -53.72 -70.77
N GLU A 479 -60.58 -54.31 -71.25
CA GLU A 479 -60.81 -55.77 -71.30
C GLU A 479 -59.98 -56.50 -72.38
N ASP A 480 -59.40 -55.78 -73.35
CA ASP A 480 -58.77 -56.34 -74.56
C ASP A 480 -57.21 -56.32 -74.53
N LEU A 481 -56.61 -56.09 -73.36
CA LEU A 481 -55.17 -56.03 -73.20
C LEU A 481 -54.52 -57.43 -73.16
N GLN A 482 -53.60 -57.69 -74.09
CA GLN A 482 -52.73 -58.87 -74.06
C GLN A 482 -51.97 -58.97 -72.71
N SER A 483 -51.88 -60.17 -72.14
CA SER A 483 -51.35 -60.42 -70.78
C SER A 483 -49.96 -59.81 -70.51
N GLN A 484 -49.05 -59.80 -71.49
CA GLN A 484 -47.73 -59.16 -71.35
C GLN A 484 -47.78 -57.63 -71.21
N ASN A 485 -48.83 -56.97 -71.71
CA ASN A 485 -49.00 -55.52 -71.60
C ASN A 485 -49.67 -55.12 -70.28
N GLN A 486 -50.53 -55.96 -69.69
CA GLN A 486 -51.08 -55.74 -68.35
C GLN A 486 -49.96 -55.66 -67.29
N ASP A 487 -49.00 -56.59 -67.32
CA ASP A 487 -47.87 -56.60 -66.38
C ASP A 487 -47.01 -55.33 -66.51
N ARG A 488 -46.80 -54.84 -67.74
CA ARG A 488 -46.04 -53.61 -68.00
C ARG A 488 -46.75 -52.36 -67.51
N VAL A 489 -48.05 -52.23 -67.77
CA VAL A 489 -48.86 -51.08 -67.29
C VAL A 489 -48.97 -51.10 -65.77
N GLN A 490 -49.12 -52.28 -65.18
CA GLN A 490 -49.12 -52.44 -63.72
C GLN A 490 -47.76 -52.07 -63.11
N MET A 491 -46.66 -52.40 -63.79
CA MET A 491 -45.32 -51.98 -63.39
C MET A 491 -45.14 -50.46 -63.46
N ILE A 492 -45.57 -49.79 -64.54
CA ILE A 492 -45.54 -48.32 -64.65
C ILE A 492 -46.34 -47.67 -63.53
N TYR A 493 -47.55 -48.16 -63.26
CA TYR A 493 -48.39 -47.64 -62.18
C TYR A 493 -47.75 -47.83 -60.80
N ARG A 494 -47.18 -49.00 -60.51
CA ARG A 494 -46.47 -49.27 -59.24
C ARG A 494 -45.25 -48.37 -59.10
N SER A 495 -44.42 -48.24 -60.13
CA SER A 495 -43.22 -47.41 -60.12
C SER A 495 -43.54 -45.91 -59.98
N GLY A 496 -44.56 -45.42 -60.69
CA GLY A 496 -44.99 -44.03 -60.56
C GLY A 496 -45.57 -43.70 -59.19
N SER A 497 -46.32 -44.64 -58.59
CA SER A 497 -46.94 -44.45 -57.27
C SER A 497 -45.85 -44.41 -56.20
N HIS A 498 -44.84 -45.27 -56.35
CA HIS A 498 -43.68 -45.29 -55.46
C HIS A 498 -42.87 -44.00 -55.53
N LEU A 499 -42.63 -43.46 -56.72
CA LEU A 499 -41.92 -42.19 -56.91
C LEU A 499 -42.70 -41.00 -56.30
N LEU A 500 -44.03 -41.01 -56.39
CA LEU A 500 -44.87 -39.97 -55.81
C LEU A 500 -44.78 -39.97 -54.29
N THR A 501 -44.79 -41.16 -53.67
CA THR A 501 -44.55 -41.32 -52.23
C THR A 501 -43.17 -40.81 -51.82
N LEU A 502 -42.12 -41.11 -52.60
CA LEU A 502 -40.77 -40.60 -52.33
C LEU A 502 -40.70 -39.07 -52.34
N ILE A 503 -41.30 -38.45 -53.35
CA ILE A 503 -41.33 -36.98 -53.50
C ILE A 503 -42.09 -36.32 -52.35
N ASN A 504 -43.23 -36.89 -51.95
CA ASN A 504 -44.01 -36.37 -50.83
C ASN A 504 -43.24 -36.51 -49.51
N ASN A 505 -42.59 -37.66 -49.27
CA ASN A 505 -41.82 -37.89 -48.06
C ASN A 505 -40.61 -36.95 -47.94
N ILE A 506 -39.93 -36.63 -49.04
CA ILE A 506 -38.83 -35.65 -49.05
C ILE A 506 -39.34 -34.25 -48.72
N LEU A 507 -40.52 -33.88 -49.23
CA LEU A 507 -41.12 -32.59 -48.96
C LEU A 507 -41.60 -32.48 -47.50
N ASP A 508 -42.16 -33.55 -46.93
CA ASP A 508 -42.53 -33.59 -45.52
C ASP A 508 -41.30 -33.42 -44.63
N LEU A 509 -40.20 -34.14 -44.92
CA LEU A 509 -38.92 -33.97 -44.23
C LEU A 509 -38.39 -32.52 -44.34
N ALA A 510 -38.40 -31.94 -45.54
CA ALA A 510 -37.92 -30.57 -45.76
C ALA A 510 -38.78 -29.51 -45.04
N LYS A 511 -40.09 -29.74 -44.90
CA LYS A 511 -40.98 -28.84 -44.17
C LYS A 511 -40.73 -28.92 -42.67
N VAL A 512 -40.55 -30.12 -42.13
CA VAL A 512 -40.27 -30.31 -40.70
C VAL A 512 -38.87 -29.79 -40.32
N GLU A 513 -37.84 -30.01 -41.15
CA GLU A 513 -36.50 -29.41 -40.94
C GLU A 513 -36.50 -27.87 -40.94
N SER A 514 -37.48 -27.25 -41.60
CA SER A 514 -37.55 -25.80 -41.73
C SER A 514 -38.35 -25.10 -40.62
N ASP A 515 -38.85 -25.84 -39.62
CA ASP A 515 -39.66 -25.33 -38.49
C ASP A 515 -40.95 -24.60 -38.93
N LYS A 516 -41.45 -24.92 -40.14
CA LYS A 516 -42.59 -24.24 -40.80
C LYS A 516 -43.90 -25.03 -40.77
N GLN A 517 -44.06 -26.04 -39.89
CA GLN A 517 -45.31 -26.78 -39.75
C GLN A 517 -45.97 -26.53 -38.39
N ASP A 518 -47.13 -25.88 -38.40
CA ASP A 518 -47.99 -25.76 -37.21
C ASP A 518 -48.83 -27.04 -37.00
N LEU A 519 -49.14 -27.35 -35.73
CA LEU A 519 -50.07 -28.43 -35.36
C LEU A 519 -51.53 -27.96 -35.54
N ASN A 520 -52.36 -28.75 -36.21
CA ASN A 520 -53.80 -28.48 -36.30
C ASN A 520 -54.58 -29.32 -35.28
N LEU A 521 -54.79 -28.76 -34.09
CA LEU A 521 -55.46 -29.44 -32.98
C LEU A 521 -56.98 -29.43 -33.18
N GLN A 522 -57.60 -30.61 -33.36
CA GLN A 522 -59.04 -30.80 -33.52
C GLN A 522 -59.53 -31.99 -32.66
N PRO A 523 -60.79 -32.01 -32.18
CA PRO A 523 -61.35 -33.16 -31.49
C PRO A 523 -61.56 -34.35 -32.44
N PHE A 524 -61.20 -35.55 -32.02
CA PHE A 524 -61.42 -36.79 -32.79
C PHE A 524 -61.68 -37.99 -31.87
N HIS A 525 -62.35 -39.02 -32.40
CA HIS A 525 -62.55 -40.31 -31.71
C HIS A 525 -61.45 -41.32 -32.06
N LEU A 526 -60.90 -42.02 -31.05
CA LEU A 526 -59.89 -43.07 -31.28
C LEU A 526 -60.41 -44.22 -32.15
N ARG A 527 -61.70 -44.52 -32.08
CA ARG A 527 -62.35 -45.57 -32.89
C ARG A 527 -62.32 -45.24 -34.38
N GLU A 528 -62.33 -43.97 -34.78
CA GLU A 528 -62.25 -43.57 -36.18
C GLU A 528 -60.85 -43.77 -36.76
N ILE A 529 -59.81 -43.54 -35.95
CA ILE A 529 -58.43 -43.88 -36.33
C ILE A 529 -58.33 -45.39 -36.54
N PHE A 530 -58.86 -46.20 -35.60
CA PHE A 530 -58.85 -47.66 -35.75
C PHE A 530 -59.62 -48.12 -37.00
N ALA A 531 -60.82 -47.58 -37.26
CA ALA A 531 -61.58 -47.91 -38.47
C ALA A 531 -60.80 -47.58 -39.75
N THR A 532 -60.07 -46.47 -39.75
CA THR A 532 -59.20 -46.06 -40.88
C THR A 532 -58.03 -47.03 -41.06
N LEU A 533 -57.34 -47.38 -39.97
CA LEU A 533 -56.22 -48.32 -40.00
C LEU A 533 -56.67 -49.73 -40.42
N ASP A 534 -57.78 -50.22 -39.86
CA ASP A 534 -58.36 -51.51 -40.21
C ASP A 534 -58.75 -51.56 -41.69
N ALA A 535 -59.42 -50.54 -42.23
CA ALA A 535 -59.76 -50.47 -43.65
C ALA A 535 -58.52 -50.51 -44.56
N ILE A 536 -57.40 -49.89 -44.16
CA ILE A 536 -56.16 -49.88 -44.93
C ILE A 536 -55.45 -51.24 -44.92
N PHE A 537 -55.44 -51.94 -43.78
CA PHE A 537 -54.60 -53.13 -43.59
C PHE A 537 -55.35 -54.47 -43.64
N ARG A 538 -56.68 -54.52 -43.41
CA ARG A 538 -57.48 -55.75 -43.29
C ARG A 538 -57.20 -56.77 -44.40
N LEU A 539 -57.34 -56.37 -45.67
CA LEU A 539 -57.12 -57.29 -46.80
C LEU A 539 -55.70 -57.88 -46.81
N ARG A 540 -54.68 -57.09 -46.47
CA ARG A 540 -53.27 -57.54 -46.49
C ARG A 540 -52.94 -58.42 -45.28
N ILE A 541 -53.55 -58.14 -44.14
CA ILE A 541 -53.45 -58.94 -42.92
C ILE A 541 -54.09 -60.31 -43.14
N GLU A 542 -55.30 -60.35 -43.71
CA GLU A 542 -56.03 -61.58 -44.07
C GLU A 542 -55.26 -62.42 -45.10
N GLN A 543 -54.73 -61.77 -46.16
CA GLN A 543 -53.92 -62.45 -47.19
C GLN A 543 -52.64 -63.09 -46.63
N LYS A 544 -52.02 -62.48 -45.61
CA LYS A 544 -50.83 -63.04 -44.94
C LYS A 544 -51.17 -64.00 -43.80
N GLY A 545 -52.44 -64.08 -43.37
CA GLY A 545 -52.84 -64.89 -42.22
C GLY A 545 -52.23 -64.42 -40.89
N ILE A 546 -51.92 -63.13 -40.75
CA ILE A 546 -51.37 -62.55 -39.51
C ILE A 546 -52.51 -62.19 -38.56
N ARG A 547 -52.35 -62.45 -37.26
CA ARG A 547 -53.33 -62.04 -36.25
C ARG A 547 -53.12 -60.56 -35.90
N PHE A 548 -54.11 -59.72 -36.11
CA PHE A 548 -54.07 -58.31 -35.72
C PHE A 548 -54.94 -58.05 -34.49
N ILE A 549 -54.36 -57.45 -33.45
CA ILE A 549 -55.01 -57.19 -32.17
C ILE A 549 -54.89 -55.69 -31.89
N CYS A 550 -56.00 -55.04 -31.57
CA CYS A 550 -56.00 -53.66 -31.09
C CYS A 550 -56.60 -53.64 -29.69
N GLN A 551 -55.88 -53.07 -28.73
CA GLN A 551 -56.28 -53.00 -27.33
C GLN A 551 -56.30 -51.55 -26.87
N PHE A 552 -57.36 -51.19 -26.18
CA PHE A 552 -57.51 -49.92 -25.48
C PHE A 552 -57.54 -50.23 -23.98
N ALA A 553 -56.79 -49.49 -23.17
CA ALA A 553 -56.89 -49.60 -21.72
C ALA A 553 -58.30 -49.18 -21.24
N ASP A 554 -58.82 -49.83 -20.18
CA ASP A 554 -60.19 -49.61 -19.68
C ASP A 554 -60.45 -48.17 -19.23
N ASP A 555 -59.41 -47.44 -18.85
CA ASP A 555 -59.43 -46.05 -18.38
C ASP A 555 -59.18 -45.03 -19.49
N CYS A 556 -59.11 -45.45 -20.77
CA CYS A 556 -58.81 -44.58 -21.90
C CYS A 556 -60.07 -43.85 -22.44
N PRO A 557 -60.13 -42.49 -22.40
CA PRO A 557 -61.20 -41.72 -23.01
C PRO A 557 -61.39 -42.00 -24.51
N ALA A 558 -62.63 -41.98 -24.99
CA ALA A 558 -62.95 -42.25 -26.40
C ALA A 558 -62.56 -41.11 -27.36
N SER A 559 -62.42 -39.89 -26.86
CA SER A 559 -62.25 -38.65 -27.63
C SER A 559 -61.09 -37.80 -27.12
N TRP A 560 -60.30 -37.25 -28.04
CA TRP A 560 -59.09 -36.47 -27.75
C TRP A 560 -58.95 -35.27 -28.67
N ILE A 561 -58.28 -34.21 -28.22
CA ILE A 561 -57.88 -33.06 -29.04
C ILE A 561 -56.44 -33.25 -29.53
N GLY A 562 -56.25 -33.24 -30.84
CA GLY A 562 -54.92 -33.36 -31.46
C GLY A 562 -54.95 -33.29 -32.98
N ASP A 563 -53.78 -33.44 -33.61
CA ASP A 563 -53.65 -33.49 -35.07
C ASP A 563 -53.84 -34.94 -35.57
N ARG A 564 -55.11 -35.32 -35.79
CA ARG A 564 -55.50 -36.66 -36.23
C ARG A 564 -54.76 -37.12 -37.50
N PRO A 565 -54.70 -36.33 -38.60
CA PRO A 565 -53.99 -36.75 -39.81
C PRO A 565 -52.51 -37.10 -39.59
N LYS A 566 -51.80 -36.32 -38.77
CA LYS A 566 -50.39 -36.61 -38.42
C LYS A 566 -50.27 -37.88 -37.57
N LEU A 567 -51.18 -38.08 -36.62
CA LEU A 567 -51.23 -39.28 -35.80
C LEU A 567 -51.53 -40.53 -36.66
N GLU A 568 -52.49 -40.46 -37.57
CA GLU A 568 -52.78 -41.52 -38.55
C GLU A 568 -51.54 -41.82 -39.40
N GLN A 569 -50.81 -40.79 -39.88
CA GLN A 569 -49.59 -40.96 -40.66
C GLN A 569 -48.49 -41.70 -39.87
N ILE A 570 -48.29 -41.35 -38.59
CA ILE A 570 -47.34 -42.05 -37.71
C ILE A 570 -47.75 -43.53 -37.61
N LEU A 571 -49.02 -43.81 -37.29
CA LEU A 571 -49.52 -45.17 -37.08
C LEU A 571 -49.52 -46.01 -38.37
N ILE A 572 -49.87 -45.44 -39.51
CA ILE A 572 -49.80 -46.10 -40.82
C ILE A 572 -48.35 -46.49 -41.15
N ASN A 573 -47.38 -45.62 -40.86
CA ASN A 573 -45.97 -45.93 -41.08
C ASN A 573 -45.48 -47.06 -40.16
N LEU A 574 -45.84 -47.03 -38.87
CA LEU A 574 -45.43 -48.05 -37.91
C LEU A 574 -46.11 -49.41 -38.19
N LEU A 575 -47.42 -49.43 -38.40
CA LEU A 575 -48.16 -50.65 -38.76
C LEU A 575 -47.77 -51.19 -40.13
N GLY A 576 -47.49 -50.30 -41.09
CA GLY A 576 -46.97 -50.67 -42.39
C GLY A 576 -45.61 -51.36 -42.30
N ASN A 577 -44.74 -50.91 -41.39
CA ASN A 577 -43.48 -51.58 -41.10
C ASN A 577 -43.70 -52.94 -40.42
N ALA A 578 -44.54 -53.01 -39.37
CA ALA A 578 -44.89 -54.26 -38.69
C ALA A 578 -45.39 -55.32 -39.70
N LEU A 579 -46.40 -54.97 -40.51
CA LEU A 579 -46.97 -55.87 -41.52
C LEU A 579 -45.96 -56.30 -42.59
N LYS A 580 -45.01 -55.43 -42.92
CA LYS A 580 -43.99 -55.73 -43.92
C LYS A 580 -42.99 -56.78 -43.42
N PHE A 581 -42.61 -56.73 -42.14
CA PHE A 581 -41.54 -57.54 -41.57
C PHE A 581 -42.04 -58.75 -40.74
N THR A 582 -43.35 -58.88 -40.55
CA THR A 582 -43.96 -60.13 -40.06
C THR A 582 -44.41 -60.99 -41.25
N GLU A 583 -43.91 -62.23 -41.33
CA GLU A 583 -44.35 -63.23 -42.32
C GLU A 583 -45.50 -64.09 -41.79
N SER A 584 -45.42 -64.51 -40.52
CA SER A 584 -46.46 -65.21 -39.78
C SER A 584 -46.41 -64.79 -38.30
N GLY A 585 -47.54 -64.90 -37.58
CA GLY A 585 -47.62 -64.50 -36.16
C GLY A 585 -48.64 -63.38 -35.93
N SER A 586 -48.28 -62.39 -35.10
CA SER A 586 -49.21 -61.34 -34.67
C SER A 586 -48.65 -59.93 -34.68
N ILE A 587 -49.54 -58.95 -34.86
CA ILE A 587 -49.28 -57.53 -34.69
C ILE A 587 -50.28 -56.99 -33.65
N VAL A 588 -49.78 -56.27 -32.66
CA VAL A 588 -50.56 -55.74 -31.54
C VAL A 588 -50.39 -54.23 -31.48
N LEU A 589 -51.51 -53.49 -31.54
CA LEU A 589 -51.58 -52.06 -31.28
C LEU A 589 -52.21 -51.83 -29.90
N ASN A 590 -51.43 -51.29 -28.95
CA ASN A 590 -51.93 -50.93 -27.63
C ASN A 590 -51.96 -49.41 -27.47
N ILE A 591 -53.06 -48.93 -26.90
CA ILE A 591 -53.31 -47.51 -26.62
C ILE A 591 -53.70 -47.37 -25.15
N GLU A 592 -52.87 -46.67 -24.38
CA GLU A 592 -53.03 -46.51 -22.93
C GLU A 592 -52.73 -45.07 -22.48
N PRO A 593 -53.50 -44.50 -21.54
CA PRO A 593 -53.15 -43.22 -20.93
C PRO A 593 -51.91 -43.38 -20.02
N ASP A 594 -50.96 -42.44 -20.11
CA ASP A 594 -49.73 -42.45 -19.31
C ASP A 594 -49.43 -41.03 -18.81
N ARG A 595 -49.72 -40.75 -17.53
CA ARG A 595 -49.34 -39.51 -16.82
C ARG A 595 -49.65 -38.20 -17.58
N GLY A 596 -50.85 -38.08 -18.14
CA GLY A 596 -51.27 -36.88 -18.90
C GLY A 596 -50.88 -36.89 -20.38
N MET A 597 -50.31 -38.00 -20.86
CA MET A 597 -50.00 -38.27 -22.26
C MET A 597 -50.84 -39.47 -22.74
N LEU A 598 -50.99 -39.63 -24.05
CA LEU A 598 -51.52 -40.87 -24.63
C LEU A 598 -50.37 -41.65 -25.26
N LYS A 599 -50.18 -42.88 -24.79
CA LYS A 599 -49.12 -43.78 -25.24
C LYS A 599 -49.65 -44.76 -26.27
N PHE A 600 -48.92 -44.88 -27.37
CA PHE A 600 -49.17 -45.83 -28.44
C PHE A 600 -48.01 -46.81 -28.52
N SER A 601 -48.30 -48.10 -28.64
CA SER A 601 -47.28 -49.11 -28.95
C SER A 601 -47.74 -50.06 -30.04
N VAL A 602 -46.86 -50.30 -31.02
CA VAL A 602 -47.05 -51.23 -32.13
C VAL A 602 -46.00 -52.32 -31.98
N ALA A 603 -46.44 -53.51 -31.57
CA ALA A 603 -45.61 -54.68 -31.38
C ALA A 603 -45.87 -55.70 -32.50
N ASP A 604 -44.81 -56.23 -33.10
CA ASP A 604 -44.88 -57.27 -34.13
C ASP A 604 -43.99 -58.46 -33.76
N SER A 605 -44.39 -59.67 -34.15
CA SER A 605 -43.62 -60.91 -33.91
C SER A 605 -42.70 -61.29 -35.09
N GLY A 606 -42.24 -60.30 -35.86
CA GLY A 606 -41.42 -60.49 -37.06
C GLY A 606 -39.94 -60.75 -36.78
N SER A 607 -39.09 -60.48 -37.78
CA SER A 607 -37.66 -60.84 -37.74
C SER A 607 -36.82 -60.15 -36.66
N GLY A 608 -37.35 -59.11 -36.02
CA GLY A 608 -36.56 -58.21 -35.16
C GLY A 608 -35.49 -57.42 -35.91
N ILE A 609 -34.76 -56.58 -35.18
CA ILE A 609 -33.75 -55.64 -35.67
C ILE A 609 -32.45 -55.84 -34.88
N HIS A 610 -31.31 -55.87 -35.57
CA HIS A 610 -30.01 -56.02 -34.91
C HIS A 610 -29.64 -54.76 -34.11
N PRO A 611 -29.05 -54.86 -32.89
CA PRO A 611 -28.75 -53.70 -32.04
C PRO A 611 -27.92 -52.59 -32.72
N ASP A 612 -26.97 -52.97 -33.58
CA ASP A 612 -26.13 -52.02 -34.33
C ASP A 612 -26.91 -51.19 -35.37
N GLU A 613 -28.10 -51.64 -35.75
CA GLU A 613 -28.97 -50.97 -36.70
C GLU A 613 -29.99 -50.04 -36.02
N ILE A 614 -30.26 -50.25 -34.71
CA ILE A 614 -31.26 -49.47 -33.94
C ILE A 614 -30.93 -47.96 -33.97
N LYS A 615 -29.66 -47.60 -33.77
CA LYS A 615 -29.21 -46.19 -33.78
C LYS A 615 -29.37 -45.49 -35.14
N LYS A 616 -29.58 -46.26 -36.22
CA LYS A 616 -29.70 -45.74 -37.59
C LYS A 616 -31.15 -45.68 -38.09
N LEU A 617 -32.12 -46.21 -37.33
CA LEU A 617 -33.51 -46.36 -37.77
C LEU A 617 -34.22 -45.02 -38.05
N PHE A 618 -33.83 -43.96 -37.35
CA PHE A 618 -34.43 -42.64 -37.47
C PHE A 618 -33.65 -41.70 -38.41
N VAL A 619 -32.54 -42.16 -38.99
CA VAL A 619 -31.77 -41.39 -39.98
C VAL A 619 -32.46 -41.50 -41.34
N ALA A 620 -32.72 -40.37 -41.99
CA ALA A 620 -33.38 -40.36 -43.30
C ALA A 620 -32.59 -41.17 -44.35
N PHE A 621 -33.30 -41.95 -45.16
CA PHE A 621 -32.78 -42.82 -46.23
C PHE A 621 -31.98 -44.04 -45.76
N GLU A 622 -31.77 -44.24 -44.46
CA GLU A 622 -31.16 -45.46 -43.94
C GLU A 622 -32.16 -46.62 -43.92
N GLN A 623 -31.67 -47.83 -44.22
CA GLN A 623 -32.46 -49.06 -44.22
C GLN A 623 -31.67 -50.19 -43.58
N THR A 624 -32.33 -50.99 -42.74
CA THR A 624 -31.76 -52.20 -42.15
C THR A 624 -31.44 -53.25 -43.22
N ALA A 625 -30.55 -54.19 -42.91
CA ALA A 625 -30.21 -55.32 -43.78
C ALA A 625 -31.45 -56.11 -44.21
N SER A 626 -32.40 -56.33 -43.29
CA SER A 626 -33.70 -56.97 -43.58
C SER A 626 -34.55 -56.12 -44.53
N GLY A 627 -34.54 -54.79 -44.38
CA GLY A 627 -35.20 -53.86 -45.30
C GLY A 627 -34.64 -53.90 -46.73
N LYS A 628 -33.31 -53.95 -46.85
CA LYS A 628 -32.58 -54.04 -48.13
C LYS A 628 -32.81 -55.39 -48.82
N SER A 629 -32.79 -56.49 -48.05
CA SER A 629 -33.01 -57.86 -48.55
C SER A 629 -34.41 -58.06 -49.15
N LEU A 630 -35.43 -57.43 -48.55
CA LEU A 630 -36.83 -57.50 -49.01
C LEU A 630 -37.13 -56.57 -50.22
N GLY A 631 -36.19 -55.71 -50.62
CA GLY A 631 -36.32 -54.84 -51.80
C GLY A 631 -37.51 -53.85 -51.75
N LYS A 632 -38.04 -53.57 -50.57
CA LYS A 632 -39.25 -52.76 -50.36
C LYS A 632 -38.96 -51.64 -49.36
N GLY A 633 -39.44 -50.42 -49.62
CA GLY A 633 -39.38 -49.27 -48.68
C GLY A 633 -38.38 -48.18 -49.08
N THR A 634 -38.59 -46.95 -48.58
CA THR A 634 -37.84 -45.74 -48.97
C THR A 634 -36.83 -45.25 -47.92
N GLY A 635 -36.85 -45.82 -46.71
CA GLY A 635 -36.03 -45.35 -45.58
C GLY A 635 -36.48 -44.01 -44.97
N LEU A 636 -37.65 -43.49 -45.37
CA LEU A 636 -38.14 -42.18 -44.90
C LEU A 636 -39.27 -42.28 -43.86
N GLY A 637 -40.03 -43.38 -43.84
CA GLY A 637 -41.22 -43.49 -42.97
C GLY A 637 -40.92 -43.35 -41.48
N LEU A 638 -39.86 -43.99 -40.98
CA LEU A 638 -39.46 -43.90 -39.57
C LEU A 638 -38.86 -42.54 -39.21
N ALA A 639 -38.07 -41.93 -40.11
CA ALA A 639 -37.53 -40.58 -39.91
C ALA A 639 -38.64 -39.52 -39.83
N ILE A 640 -39.66 -39.63 -40.70
CA ILE A 640 -40.85 -38.77 -40.66
C ILE A 640 -41.64 -39.00 -39.37
N SER A 641 -41.89 -40.25 -38.99
CA SER A 641 -42.59 -40.56 -37.73
C SER A 641 -41.84 -40.02 -36.51
N TYR A 642 -40.50 -40.13 -36.47
CA TYR A 642 -39.67 -39.59 -35.39
C TYR A 642 -39.82 -38.06 -35.27
N GLN A 643 -39.71 -37.36 -36.39
CA GLN A 643 -39.86 -35.90 -36.41
C GLN A 643 -41.29 -35.44 -36.10
N LEU A 644 -42.33 -36.13 -36.59
CA LEU A 644 -43.73 -35.80 -36.28
C LEU A 644 -44.05 -36.02 -34.81
N VAL A 645 -43.52 -37.09 -34.19
CA VAL A 645 -43.69 -37.32 -32.75
C VAL A 645 -43.01 -36.22 -31.93
N GLN A 646 -41.79 -35.79 -32.32
CA GLN A 646 -41.13 -34.64 -31.68
C GLN A 646 -41.91 -33.33 -31.85
N LEU A 647 -42.42 -33.07 -33.06
CA LEU A 647 -43.27 -31.90 -33.33
C LEU A 647 -44.53 -31.90 -32.47
N MET A 648 -45.11 -33.08 -32.22
CA MET A 648 -46.27 -33.27 -31.35
C MET A 648 -45.91 -33.26 -29.86
N GLY A 649 -44.65 -33.04 -29.48
CA GLY A 649 -44.20 -32.96 -28.07
C GLY A 649 -43.95 -34.33 -27.40
N GLY A 650 -43.76 -35.38 -28.19
CA GLY A 650 -43.49 -36.75 -27.73
C GLY A 650 -42.10 -37.28 -28.09
N GLU A 651 -41.83 -38.53 -27.72
CA GLU A 651 -40.61 -39.25 -28.10
C GLU A 651 -40.95 -40.63 -28.68
N LEU A 652 -40.39 -40.97 -29.85
CA LEU A 652 -40.55 -42.28 -30.49
C LEU A 652 -39.36 -43.18 -30.16
N GLN A 653 -39.64 -44.31 -29.52
CA GLN A 653 -38.66 -45.28 -29.06
C GLN A 653 -38.95 -46.67 -29.66
N VAL A 654 -37.95 -47.54 -29.60
CA VAL A 654 -38.03 -48.90 -30.16
C VAL A 654 -37.29 -49.89 -29.27
N THR A 655 -37.91 -51.04 -29.06
CA THR A 655 -37.32 -52.22 -28.43
C THR A 655 -37.43 -53.38 -29.41
N SER A 656 -36.34 -54.06 -29.72
CA SER A 656 -36.32 -55.15 -30.70
C SER A 656 -35.30 -56.22 -30.32
N GLU A 657 -35.64 -57.48 -30.60
CA GLU A 657 -34.70 -58.60 -30.47
C GLU A 657 -34.80 -59.49 -31.73
N VAL A 658 -33.65 -59.81 -32.31
CA VAL A 658 -33.57 -60.60 -33.54
C VAL A 658 -34.26 -61.95 -33.36
N GLY A 659 -35.22 -62.24 -34.24
CA GLY A 659 -36.03 -63.45 -34.23
C GLY A 659 -37.22 -63.46 -33.26
N LYS A 660 -37.40 -62.43 -32.42
CA LYS A 660 -38.55 -62.33 -31.49
C LYS A 660 -39.56 -61.24 -31.85
N GLY A 661 -39.14 -60.23 -32.60
CA GLY A 661 -40.03 -59.14 -33.03
C GLY A 661 -39.54 -57.75 -32.66
N THR A 662 -40.38 -56.74 -32.93
CA THR A 662 -40.09 -55.33 -32.66
C THR A 662 -41.30 -54.64 -32.05
N THR A 663 -41.06 -53.78 -31.06
CA THR A 663 -42.06 -52.89 -30.48
C THR A 663 -41.60 -51.44 -30.66
N PHE A 664 -42.33 -50.68 -31.48
CA PHE A 664 -42.21 -49.22 -31.52
C PHE A 664 -43.23 -48.61 -30.58
N PHE A 665 -42.83 -47.62 -29.78
CA PHE A 665 -43.75 -46.94 -28.87
C PHE A 665 -43.44 -45.45 -28.75
N PHE A 666 -44.47 -44.65 -28.57
CA PHE A 666 -44.36 -43.21 -28.36
C PHE A 666 -45.49 -42.69 -27.48
N SER A 667 -45.23 -41.60 -26.77
CA SER A 667 -46.23 -40.89 -25.96
C SER A 667 -46.34 -39.45 -26.43
N ILE A 668 -47.57 -38.96 -26.65
CA ILE A 668 -47.85 -37.58 -27.07
C ILE A 668 -48.83 -36.91 -26.09
N PRO A 669 -48.68 -35.60 -25.81
CA PRO A 669 -49.64 -34.84 -25.02
C PRO A 669 -50.93 -34.68 -25.83
N LEU A 670 -52.01 -35.32 -25.37
CA LEU A 670 -53.35 -35.14 -25.93
C LEU A 670 -54.29 -34.80 -24.79
N GLU A 671 -55.17 -33.84 -25.02
CA GLU A 671 -56.18 -33.45 -24.04
C GLU A 671 -57.44 -34.32 -24.22
N PRO A 672 -57.90 -35.03 -23.17
CA PRO A 672 -59.12 -35.82 -23.26
C PRO A 672 -60.35 -34.92 -23.28
N VAL A 673 -61.32 -35.22 -24.15
CA VAL A 673 -62.60 -34.50 -24.18
C VAL A 673 -63.59 -35.24 -23.27
N GLN A 674 -63.90 -34.67 -22.11
CA GLN A 674 -65.03 -35.09 -21.28
C GLN A 674 -66.29 -34.42 -21.83
N ASP A 675 -67.30 -35.23 -22.19
CA ASP A 675 -68.62 -34.83 -22.71
C ASP A 675 -68.68 -34.25 -24.14
N LEU A 676 -68.63 -35.14 -25.14
CA LEU A 676 -69.38 -34.93 -26.39
C LEU A 676 -70.61 -35.84 -26.35
N GLU A 677 -71.80 -35.23 -26.26
CA GLU A 677 -73.08 -35.92 -26.42
C GLU A 677 -73.04 -36.82 -27.67
N GLU A 678 -73.46 -38.08 -27.48
CA GLU A 678 -73.54 -39.11 -28.51
C GLU A 678 -74.23 -38.60 -29.78
N THR A 679 -73.43 -38.24 -30.78
CA THR A 679 -73.92 -37.98 -32.14
C THR A 679 -73.04 -38.69 -33.16
N SER A 680 -73.09 -40.02 -33.12
CA SER A 680 -72.88 -40.83 -34.33
C SER A 680 -73.61 -42.18 -34.24
N PRO A 681 -74.00 -42.74 -35.40
CA PRO A 681 -75.18 -43.60 -35.55
C PRO A 681 -75.01 -45.00 -34.95
N LYS A 682 -76.15 -45.60 -34.59
CA LYS A 682 -76.29 -46.99 -34.11
C LYS A 682 -75.57 -48.01 -35.00
N ALA A 683 -74.83 -48.87 -34.30
CA ALA A 683 -74.45 -50.25 -34.57
C ALA A 683 -74.91 -50.89 -35.89
N ASP A 684 -73.93 -51.39 -36.65
CA ASP A 684 -73.96 -52.75 -37.19
C ASP A 684 -72.66 -53.47 -36.79
N GLU A 685 -72.82 -54.75 -36.51
CA GLU A 685 -71.92 -55.67 -35.78
C GLU A 685 -70.48 -55.76 -36.33
N ILE A 686 -69.48 -55.59 -35.45
CA ILE A 686 -68.11 -56.10 -35.69
C ILE A 686 -67.85 -57.21 -34.65
N PRO A 687 -67.58 -58.46 -35.07
CA PRO A 687 -67.41 -59.57 -34.14
C PRO A 687 -66.08 -59.46 -33.38
N VAL A 688 -66.20 -59.32 -32.06
CA VAL A 688 -65.13 -59.53 -31.08
C VAL A 688 -64.71 -61.01 -31.13
N SER A 689 -63.43 -61.28 -31.33
CA SER A 689 -62.88 -62.62 -31.09
C SER A 689 -61.59 -62.57 -30.27
N VAL A 690 -61.75 -63.13 -29.06
CA VAL A 690 -60.77 -63.76 -28.15
C VAL A 690 -59.86 -62.84 -27.32
N VAL A 691 -60.37 -62.56 -26.11
CA VAL A 691 -59.61 -62.37 -24.88
C VAL A 691 -59.06 -63.72 -24.42
N GLU A 692 -57.75 -63.81 -24.13
CA GLU A 692 -57.22 -64.84 -23.24
C GLU A 692 -56.11 -64.23 -22.37
N ALA A 693 -56.30 -64.33 -21.06
CA ALA A 693 -55.41 -63.85 -20.01
C ALA A 693 -54.37 -64.93 -19.66
N ILE A 694 -53.08 -64.57 -19.60
CA ILE A 694 -52.05 -65.39 -18.94
C ILE A 694 -51.06 -64.49 -18.18
N ALA A 695 -51.08 -64.67 -16.86
CA ALA A 695 -50.05 -64.60 -15.82
C ALA A 695 -48.75 -63.78 -16.05
N ASP A 696 -48.58 -62.83 -15.13
CA ASP A 696 -47.32 -62.25 -14.61
C ASP A 696 -46.23 -63.33 -14.40
N PRO A 697 -44.98 -63.07 -14.82
CA PRO A 697 -43.99 -62.72 -13.81
C PRO A 697 -42.96 -61.69 -14.31
N ASN A 698 -42.80 -60.61 -13.54
CA ASN A 698 -41.53 -60.01 -13.09
C ASN A 698 -40.24 -60.46 -13.83
N VAL A 699 -39.41 -59.50 -14.26
CA VAL A 699 -37.97 -59.34 -13.89
C VAL A 699 -37.25 -58.28 -14.76
N VAL A 700 -36.91 -57.15 -14.10
CA VAL A 700 -35.70 -56.30 -14.23
C VAL A 700 -35.59 -55.24 -15.35
N MET A 701 -35.72 -53.97 -14.96
CA MET A 701 -35.05 -52.81 -15.57
C MET A 701 -34.16 -52.16 -14.48
N ARG A 702 -32.89 -51.92 -14.82
CA ARG A 702 -31.84 -51.36 -13.94
C ARG A 702 -31.99 -49.84 -13.80
N ASP A 703 -31.85 -49.38 -12.55
CA ASP A 703 -31.78 -47.99 -12.06
C ASP A 703 -30.73 -47.11 -12.77
N VAL A 704 -31.08 -45.84 -13.02
CA VAL A 704 -30.14 -44.73 -13.25
C VAL A 704 -29.89 -44.02 -11.91
N LEU A 705 -28.62 -43.84 -11.53
CA LEU A 705 -28.21 -43.19 -10.28
C LEU A 705 -28.43 -41.66 -10.37
N THR A 706 -29.22 -41.07 -9.48
CA THR A 706 -29.35 -39.61 -9.32
C THR A 706 -28.18 -39.03 -8.50
N ALA A 707 -27.95 -37.70 -8.56
CA ALA A 707 -26.87 -37.04 -7.82
C ALA A 707 -26.94 -37.26 -6.28
N GLU A 708 -28.15 -37.32 -5.71
CA GLU A 708 -28.36 -37.67 -4.30
C GLU A 708 -27.97 -39.13 -3.99
N LYS A 709 -28.27 -40.07 -4.90
CA LYS A 709 -27.79 -41.46 -4.77
C LYS A 709 -26.27 -41.55 -4.94
N ALA A 710 -25.68 -40.76 -5.84
CA ALA A 710 -24.23 -40.71 -6.05
C ALA A 710 -23.47 -40.23 -4.79
N GLN A 711 -24.02 -39.25 -4.06
CA GLN A 711 -23.48 -38.78 -2.79
C GLN A 711 -23.62 -39.83 -1.67
N GLN A 712 -24.75 -40.54 -1.59
CA GLN A 712 -24.90 -41.68 -0.67
C GLN A 712 -23.92 -42.82 -0.99
N TYR A 713 -23.68 -43.12 -2.27
CA TYR A 713 -22.69 -44.10 -2.69
C TYR A 713 -21.26 -43.67 -2.31
N PHE A 714 -20.93 -42.38 -2.48
CA PHE A 714 -19.65 -41.84 -2.05
C PHE A 714 -19.42 -42.06 -0.55
N GLN A 715 -20.41 -41.76 0.30
CA GLN A 715 -20.32 -41.91 1.76
C GLN A 715 -20.14 -43.37 2.25
N GLN A 716 -20.54 -44.36 1.44
CA GLN A 716 -20.41 -45.78 1.78
C GLN A 716 -19.06 -46.39 1.36
N MET A 717 -18.21 -45.62 0.67
CA MET A 717 -16.88 -46.08 0.23
C MET A 717 -15.86 -46.14 1.38
N ASP A 718 -14.71 -46.74 1.12
CA ASP A 718 -13.62 -46.81 2.09
C ASP A 718 -13.12 -45.39 2.47
N SER A 719 -13.04 -45.15 3.78
CA SER A 719 -12.68 -43.83 4.35
C SER A 719 -11.29 -43.32 3.92
N ALA A 720 -10.33 -44.21 3.65
CA ALA A 720 -9.01 -43.82 3.18
C ALA A 720 -9.05 -43.34 1.72
N TRP A 721 -9.87 -43.99 0.88
CA TRP A 721 -10.07 -43.57 -0.50
C TRP A 721 -10.87 -42.25 -0.59
N GLN A 722 -11.93 -42.09 0.21
CA GLN A 722 -12.70 -40.84 0.29
C GLN A 722 -11.83 -39.62 0.65
N THR A 723 -10.96 -39.77 1.65
CA THR A 723 -10.06 -38.69 2.10
C THR A 723 -9.06 -38.30 1.00
N GLN A 724 -8.52 -39.28 0.26
CA GLN A 724 -7.62 -39.01 -0.86
C GLN A 724 -8.34 -38.30 -2.02
N MET A 725 -9.57 -38.70 -2.31
CA MET A 725 -10.39 -38.07 -3.36
C MET A 725 -10.76 -36.62 -2.99
N GLN A 726 -11.17 -36.36 -1.74
CA GLN A 726 -11.44 -35.02 -1.24
C GLN A 726 -10.18 -34.12 -1.24
N GLN A 727 -9.02 -34.65 -0.83
CA GLN A 727 -7.75 -33.91 -0.90
C GLN A 727 -7.32 -33.62 -2.35
N ALA A 728 -7.55 -34.55 -3.26
CA ALA A 728 -7.25 -34.36 -4.69
C ALA A 728 -8.15 -33.29 -5.33
N ILE A 729 -9.43 -33.22 -4.92
CA ILE A 729 -10.38 -32.19 -5.34
C ILE A 729 -10.02 -30.83 -4.73
N ALA A 730 -9.77 -30.75 -3.43
CA ALA A 730 -9.41 -29.51 -2.73
C ALA A 730 -8.07 -28.90 -3.20
N SER A 731 -7.13 -29.74 -3.66
CA SER A 731 -5.88 -29.28 -4.27
C SER A 731 -5.96 -29.07 -5.78
N LEU A 732 -7.15 -29.25 -6.39
CA LEU A 732 -7.42 -29.15 -7.82
C LEU A 732 -6.48 -29.99 -8.70
N ASN A 733 -6.02 -31.14 -8.19
CA ASN A 733 -5.05 -31.99 -8.86
C ASN A 733 -5.74 -33.03 -9.77
N GLY A 734 -6.12 -32.58 -10.98
CA GLY A 734 -6.87 -33.39 -11.95
C GLY A 734 -6.17 -34.65 -12.48
N LYS A 735 -4.86 -34.83 -12.25
CA LYS A 735 -4.17 -36.12 -12.52
C LYS A 735 -4.41 -37.11 -11.39
N GLN A 736 -4.35 -36.65 -10.15
CA GLN A 736 -4.62 -37.46 -8.96
C GLN A 736 -6.08 -37.94 -8.94
N ILE A 737 -7.02 -37.06 -9.28
CA ILE A 737 -8.46 -37.39 -9.37
C ILE A 737 -8.71 -38.53 -10.36
N ARG A 738 -8.18 -38.43 -11.59
CA ARG A 738 -8.32 -39.49 -12.60
C ARG A 738 -7.66 -40.80 -12.20
N PHE A 739 -6.48 -40.72 -11.57
CA PHE A 739 -5.79 -41.91 -11.07
C PHE A 739 -6.61 -42.64 -9.99
N LEU A 740 -7.21 -41.91 -9.05
CA LEU A 740 -8.06 -42.47 -8.00
C LEU A 740 -9.33 -43.09 -8.57
N ILE A 741 -9.97 -42.44 -9.57
CA ILE A 741 -11.15 -42.99 -10.25
C ILE A 741 -10.81 -44.31 -10.94
N GLU A 742 -9.66 -44.41 -11.61
CA GLU A 742 -9.25 -45.65 -12.28
C GLU A 742 -9.00 -46.82 -11.31
N GLN A 743 -8.61 -46.53 -10.07
CA GLN A 743 -8.38 -47.53 -9.02
C GLN A 743 -9.66 -48.06 -8.35
N LEU A 744 -10.84 -47.50 -8.66
CA LEU A 744 -12.12 -48.01 -8.14
C LEU A 744 -12.36 -49.46 -8.60
N PRO A 745 -12.71 -50.39 -7.68
CA PRO A 745 -13.03 -51.76 -8.02
C PRO A 745 -14.24 -51.87 -8.96
N ASP A 746 -14.28 -52.93 -9.77
CA ASP A 746 -15.30 -53.13 -10.80
C ASP A 746 -16.73 -53.28 -10.23
N GLU A 747 -16.88 -53.57 -8.94
CA GLU A 747 -18.18 -53.58 -8.26
C GLU A 747 -18.85 -52.18 -8.21
N HIS A 748 -18.06 -51.11 -8.34
CA HIS A 748 -18.53 -49.73 -8.36
C HIS A 748 -18.52 -49.11 -9.77
N GLN A 749 -18.54 -49.94 -10.82
CA GLN A 749 -18.34 -49.49 -12.19
C GLN A 749 -19.36 -48.45 -12.68
N ALA A 750 -20.61 -48.51 -12.22
CA ALA A 750 -21.61 -47.49 -12.54
C ALA A 750 -21.26 -46.11 -11.94
N PHE A 751 -20.72 -46.08 -10.72
CA PHE A 751 -20.29 -44.83 -10.07
C PHE A 751 -18.95 -44.32 -10.64
N LYS A 752 -18.05 -45.24 -10.99
CA LYS A 752 -16.76 -44.95 -11.64
C LYS A 752 -16.94 -44.24 -12.98
N GLU A 753 -17.89 -44.67 -13.82
CA GLU A 753 -18.14 -44.02 -15.11
C GLU A 753 -18.76 -42.62 -14.95
N VAL A 754 -19.62 -42.41 -13.94
CA VAL A 754 -20.15 -41.08 -13.60
C VAL A 754 -19.02 -40.13 -13.16
N LEU A 755 -18.10 -40.58 -12.29
CA LEU A 755 -16.97 -39.74 -11.86
C LEU A 755 -15.98 -39.47 -13.00
N LYS A 756 -15.75 -40.42 -13.92
CA LYS A 756 -14.92 -40.20 -15.11
C LYS A 756 -15.52 -39.13 -16.02
N GLU A 757 -16.82 -39.18 -16.26
CA GLU A 757 -17.51 -38.22 -17.12
C GLU A 757 -17.44 -36.80 -16.54
N LEU A 758 -17.68 -36.65 -15.23
CA LEU A 758 -17.57 -35.36 -14.54
C LEU A 758 -16.13 -34.83 -14.53
N ALA A 759 -15.13 -35.69 -14.33
CA ALA A 759 -13.71 -35.29 -14.34
C ALA A 759 -13.19 -34.94 -15.74
N GLN A 760 -13.72 -35.58 -16.79
CA GLN A 760 -13.39 -35.26 -18.18
C GLN A 760 -14.00 -33.94 -18.64
N ASN A 761 -15.18 -33.60 -18.13
CA ASN A 761 -15.89 -32.36 -18.45
C ASN A 761 -15.47 -31.17 -17.56
N TYR A 762 -14.43 -31.32 -16.73
CA TYR A 762 -13.93 -30.31 -15.78
C TYR A 762 -15.02 -29.74 -14.83
N ALA A 763 -16.05 -30.54 -14.53
CA ALA A 763 -17.15 -30.16 -13.64
C ALA A 763 -16.77 -30.33 -12.16
N PHE A 764 -15.74 -29.61 -11.72
CA PHE A 764 -15.18 -29.75 -10.37
C PHE A 764 -16.16 -29.34 -9.27
N ASP A 765 -17.03 -28.36 -9.52
CA ASP A 765 -18.04 -27.93 -8.54
C ASP A 765 -19.08 -29.03 -8.26
N THR A 766 -19.43 -29.83 -9.28
CA THR A 766 -20.35 -30.98 -9.13
C THR A 766 -19.66 -32.19 -8.51
N LEU A 767 -18.37 -32.40 -8.82
CA LEU A 767 -17.53 -33.40 -8.15
C LEU A 767 -17.33 -33.05 -6.68
N GLU A 768 -17.08 -31.78 -6.37
CA GLU A 768 -16.99 -31.28 -5.00
C GLU A 768 -18.32 -31.49 -4.30
N ALA A 769 -19.47 -31.11 -4.89
CA ALA A 769 -20.79 -31.33 -4.27
C ALA A 769 -21.10 -32.80 -3.98
N ILE A 770 -20.70 -33.74 -4.85
CA ILE A 770 -20.88 -35.19 -4.63
C ILE A 770 -19.90 -35.72 -3.58
N CYS A 771 -18.68 -35.17 -3.52
CA CYS A 771 -17.63 -35.62 -2.61
C CYS A 771 -17.55 -34.81 -1.30
N SER A 772 -18.31 -33.73 -1.15
CA SER A 772 -18.38 -32.88 0.03
C SER A 772 -19.56 -33.32 0.89
N SER A 773 -19.25 -34.06 1.95
CA SER A 773 -20.13 -34.30 3.08
C SER A 773 -19.31 -34.73 4.27
#